data_AF-A0A7I8BS03-F1
#
_entry.id   AF-A0A7I8BS03-F1
#
_cell.length_a   1.000
_cell.length_b   1.000
_cell.length_c   1.000
_cell.angle_alpha   90.00
_cell.angle_beta   90.00
_cell.angle_gamma   90.00
#
_symmetry.space_group_name_H-M   'P 1'
#
loop_
_entity.id
_entity.type
_entity.pdbx_description
1 polymer ?
#
loop_
_entity_poly.entity_id
_entity_poly.type
_entity_poly.pdbx_seq_one_letter_code
_entity_poly.pdbx_strand_id
1 'polypeptide(L)'
;MADQPKKMNVVQLTFIVTVNMMGSGIIMLPTNMAKVGAISLLSWVVTALGSMAIAYGFAQAGILNQRAGGMAAYAEDAYGKPGYFQVFFLYFLSLAIANVAVASSALGYLAAFFPVLTSSPFATCVGVIALLWLTTVANFGGPKLTGRIGSVTVWGVILPVGFMSIAGWFWFRADTFAAAWNPQGLRLIEGMGSSISLTLWAFLGMESAVQNSSAVENPKRDVPLACMFGTLGAAAIYILSTTAIQGIVPNADLAKSTGPFGLAFAHMFSPVVGSIVMALAAMACVGSLLGWQFTLAQTAKDAADSNMFPSVFSKASHSGAPIAGMIIMGIVQSLMALSTMSPNLSEQFAALVNLAVVTNVVPYIVSLSALFVMMRDAGTEPAVYRRNAVVAVLAMVYSIYALYASGKDAVLGGMLVMAIGYVIYGLIAPRLALLGTKAHKPIIAAASVIAFAVLVAPAPRPVHAAEAGTAMSGALVRIKQSGAMNIGYLNAASPFVYRDNEGHAVGYLAGLCQSVADQVKSGLGLPALTVNWVEVSADDRYRALREHRIDILCGDPETLTGRRFISYSLPVYPGGVGALMRADASPGLKEILSGDTQAHRPIWRASPAQLLNTQTFSTVKDTPTQRWLADRMNQFELTARVVNVSSFEEGVRLVLDRKTNVFFAERQVLQDAVKRSPASDALIVLQRRFTDVPISLGVARDDEDMRFFVDRTLSQMFASGQYRGLYVKWFGEPDQETKNFYRLAVLPE
;
A
#
# COMPACT_ATOMS: atom_id res chain seq x y z
N MET A 1 29.73 49.49 7.83
CA MET A 1 29.66 48.40 6.84
C MET A 1 29.06 47.18 7.53
N ALA A 2 27.77 46.93 7.32
CA ALA A 2 27.13 45.73 7.87
C ALA A 2 27.70 44.50 7.14
N ASP A 3 28.24 43.55 7.90
CA ASP A 3 28.84 42.30 7.45
C ASP A 3 27.86 41.59 6.50
N GLN A 4 28.24 41.42 5.23
CA GLN A 4 27.36 40.75 4.27
C GLN A 4 27.10 39.31 4.76
N PRO A 5 25.85 38.82 4.73
CA PRO A 5 25.56 37.44 5.13
C PRO A 5 26.37 36.48 4.23
N LYS A 6 27.21 35.65 4.86
CA LYS A 6 28.09 34.69 4.16
C LYS A 6 27.25 33.73 3.33
N LYS A 7 27.29 33.87 2.00
CA LYS A 7 26.56 33.08 1.02
C LYS A 7 27.25 31.74 0.74
N MET A 8 26.54 30.81 0.10
CA MET A 8 27.05 29.49 -0.29
C MET A 8 27.77 29.53 -1.65
N ASN A 9 28.85 28.76 -1.77
CA ASN A 9 29.56 28.56 -3.04
C ASN A 9 28.96 27.39 -3.88
N VAL A 10 29.39 27.27 -5.14
CA VAL A 10 28.89 26.23 -6.08
C VAL A 10 29.03 24.79 -5.58
N VAL A 11 30.11 24.48 -4.85
CA VAL A 11 30.36 23.14 -4.32
C VAL A 11 29.37 22.82 -3.21
N GLN A 12 29.19 23.73 -2.27
CA GLN A 12 28.20 23.61 -1.20
C GLN A 12 26.79 23.50 -1.76
N LEU A 13 26.45 24.30 -2.78
CA LEU A 13 25.14 24.25 -3.43
C LEU A 13 24.89 22.92 -4.12
N THR A 14 25.88 22.41 -4.88
CA THR A 14 25.80 21.10 -5.52
C THR A 14 25.62 20.00 -4.48
N PHE A 15 26.35 20.06 -3.34
CA PHE A 15 26.14 19.11 -2.26
C PHE A 15 24.75 19.19 -1.66
N ILE A 16 24.17 20.37 -1.44
CA ILE A 16 22.79 20.48 -0.96
C ILE A 16 21.80 19.88 -1.97
N VAL A 17 21.96 20.16 -3.27
CA VAL A 17 21.12 19.56 -4.31
C VAL A 17 21.21 18.04 -4.26
N THR A 18 22.43 17.50 -4.24
CA THR A 18 22.67 16.05 -4.18
C THR A 18 22.10 15.43 -2.89
N VAL A 19 22.28 16.05 -1.72
CA VAL A 19 21.72 15.57 -0.44
C VAL A 19 20.21 15.57 -0.46
N ASN A 20 19.59 16.65 -0.94
CA ASN A 20 18.14 16.81 -0.94
C ASN A 20 17.48 15.78 -1.85
N MET A 21 18.11 15.45 -2.98
CA MET A 21 17.68 14.37 -3.87
C MET A 21 17.92 12.99 -3.26
N MET A 22 19.16 12.71 -2.82
CA MET A 22 19.58 11.35 -2.42
C MET A 22 19.08 10.93 -1.04
N GLY A 23 18.79 11.87 -0.14
CA GLY A 23 18.58 11.61 1.29
C GLY A 23 17.60 10.49 1.63
N SER A 24 16.30 10.72 1.46
CA SER A 24 15.27 9.70 1.69
C SER A 24 14.82 8.99 0.41
N GLY A 25 15.04 9.63 -0.75
CA GLY A 25 14.60 9.16 -2.05
C GLY A 25 15.20 7.80 -2.39
N ILE A 26 16.53 7.69 -2.50
CA ILE A 26 17.18 6.48 -3.04
C ILE A 26 17.06 5.27 -2.12
N ILE A 27 17.06 5.49 -0.80
CA ILE A 27 17.38 4.40 0.13
C ILE A 27 16.23 3.39 0.20
N MET A 28 14.97 3.80 -0.01
CA MET A 28 13.83 2.87 -0.06
C MET A 28 13.44 2.38 -1.46
N LEU A 29 14.01 2.95 -2.52
CA LEU A 29 13.62 2.62 -3.89
C LEU A 29 13.87 1.16 -4.26
N PRO A 30 15.01 0.52 -3.92
CA PRO A 30 15.21 -0.88 -4.29
C PRO A 30 14.11 -1.79 -3.75
N THR A 31 13.64 -1.56 -2.51
CA THR A 31 12.52 -2.31 -1.93
C THR A 31 11.23 -2.09 -2.73
N ASN A 32 10.87 -0.83 -2.99
CA ASN A 32 9.60 -0.53 -3.67
C ASN A 32 9.61 -0.97 -5.13
N MET A 33 10.75 -0.86 -5.82
CA MET A 33 10.95 -1.37 -7.17
C MET A 33 10.97 -2.90 -7.20
N ALA A 34 11.52 -3.55 -6.17
CA ALA A 34 11.49 -5.01 -6.05
C ALA A 34 10.07 -5.56 -5.90
N LYS A 35 9.14 -4.81 -5.28
CA LYS A 35 7.72 -5.20 -5.23
C LYS A 35 7.11 -5.37 -6.63
N VAL A 36 7.56 -4.60 -7.62
CA VAL A 36 7.15 -4.73 -9.03
C VAL A 36 8.01 -5.74 -9.78
N GLY A 37 9.33 -5.65 -9.61
CA GLY A 37 10.34 -6.40 -10.37
C GLY A 37 11.37 -5.48 -11.01
N ALA A 38 12.47 -6.04 -11.50
CA ALA A 38 13.56 -5.27 -12.11
C ALA A 38 13.15 -4.59 -13.43
N ILE A 39 12.04 -5.01 -14.07
CA ILE A 39 11.41 -4.30 -15.19
C ILE A 39 11.10 -2.83 -14.85
N SER A 40 10.86 -2.51 -13.58
CA SER A 40 10.65 -1.15 -13.11
C SER A 40 11.90 -0.25 -13.22
N LEU A 41 13.11 -0.81 -13.38
CA LEU A 41 14.33 -0.03 -13.64
C LEU A 41 14.24 0.79 -14.92
N LEU A 42 13.39 0.38 -15.89
CA LEU A 42 13.13 1.17 -17.08
C LEU A 42 12.51 2.54 -16.76
N SER A 43 11.81 2.65 -15.62
CA SER A 43 11.29 3.93 -15.11
C SER A 43 12.43 4.93 -14.87
N TRP A 44 13.63 4.46 -14.50
CA TRP A 44 14.77 5.35 -14.29
C TRP A 44 15.24 6.03 -15.57
N VAL A 45 15.19 5.35 -16.71
CA VAL A 45 15.61 5.95 -17.98
C VAL A 45 14.68 7.09 -18.33
N VAL A 46 13.37 6.85 -18.27
CA VAL A 46 12.35 7.88 -18.54
C VAL A 46 12.46 9.03 -17.54
N THR A 47 12.59 8.72 -16.26
CA THR A 47 12.66 9.71 -15.18
C THR A 47 13.95 10.51 -15.23
N ALA A 48 15.10 9.89 -15.46
CA ALA A 48 16.37 10.59 -15.57
C ALA A 48 16.38 11.56 -16.76
N LEU A 49 15.89 11.13 -17.93
CA LEU A 49 15.79 12.02 -19.09
C LEU A 49 14.82 13.17 -18.84
N GLY A 50 13.67 12.89 -18.23
CA GLY A 50 12.68 13.89 -17.84
C GLY A 50 13.21 14.91 -16.83
N SER A 51 13.79 14.45 -15.74
CA SER A 51 14.40 15.28 -14.70
C SER A 51 15.58 16.09 -15.23
N MET A 52 16.41 15.53 -16.11
CA MET A 52 17.47 16.30 -16.79
C MET A 52 16.91 17.41 -17.69
N ALA A 53 15.79 17.16 -18.38
CA ALA A 53 15.13 18.20 -19.18
C ALA A 53 14.56 19.32 -18.29
N ILE A 54 13.93 18.98 -17.16
CA ILE A 54 13.45 19.96 -16.16
C ILE A 54 14.65 20.75 -15.61
N ALA A 55 15.75 20.08 -15.25
CA ALA A 55 16.94 20.69 -14.65
C ALA A 55 17.59 21.67 -15.63
N TYR A 56 17.65 21.29 -16.91
CA TYR A 56 18.11 22.17 -17.97
C TYR A 56 17.19 23.39 -18.13
N GLY A 57 15.88 23.21 -18.12
CA GLY A 57 14.92 24.32 -18.19
C GLY A 57 15.07 25.31 -17.03
N PHE A 58 15.22 24.79 -15.80
CA PHE A 58 15.51 25.59 -14.61
C PHE A 58 16.86 26.28 -14.65
N ALA A 59 17.90 25.61 -15.17
CA ALA A 59 19.20 26.22 -15.40
C ALA A 59 19.10 27.40 -16.38
N GLN A 60 18.33 27.30 -17.46
CA GLN A 60 18.12 28.39 -18.40
C GLN A 60 17.28 29.54 -17.79
N ALA A 61 16.20 29.23 -17.09
CA ALA A 61 15.38 30.22 -16.38
C ALA A 61 16.22 30.97 -15.34
N GLY A 62 17.07 30.26 -14.60
CA GLY A 62 17.98 30.81 -13.61
C GLY A 62 19.14 31.61 -14.18
N ILE A 63 19.41 31.57 -15.49
CA ILE A 63 20.34 32.53 -16.12
C ILE A 63 19.62 33.86 -16.39
N LEU A 64 18.35 33.79 -16.79
CA LEU A 64 17.53 34.93 -17.21
C LEU A 64 16.94 35.70 -16.02
N ASN A 65 16.59 35.03 -14.92
CA ASN A 65 16.00 35.64 -13.73
C ASN A 65 16.77 35.23 -12.46
N GLN A 66 17.27 36.25 -11.75
CA GLN A 66 18.09 36.13 -10.53
C GLN A 66 17.35 36.63 -9.28
N ARG A 67 16.04 36.90 -9.36
CA ARG A 67 15.26 37.43 -8.24
C ARG A 67 15.05 36.35 -7.17
N ALA A 68 14.92 36.79 -5.93
CA ALA A 68 14.57 35.90 -4.81
C ALA A 68 13.17 35.28 -5.00
N GLY A 69 12.95 34.08 -4.46
CA GLY A 69 11.71 33.32 -4.64
C GLY A 69 11.79 32.15 -5.64
N GLY A 70 12.92 31.96 -6.31
CA GLY A 70 13.18 30.76 -7.14
C GLY A 70 12.13 30.52 -8.21
N MET A 71 11.49 29.34 -8.17
CA MET A 71 10.46 28.94 -9.15
C MET A 71 9.27 29.92 -9.20
N ALA A 72 8.85 30.42 -8.04
CA ALA A 72 7.74 31.38 -7.96
C ALA A 72 8.08 32.70 -8.68
N ALA A 73 9.34 33.13 -8.62
CA ALA A 73 9.81 34.31 -9.31
C ALA A 73 9.86 34.14 -10.83
N TYR A 74 10.03 32.92 -11.34
CA TYR A 74 9.94 32.60 -12.77
C TYR A 74 8.48 32.66 -13.23
N ALA A 75 7.57 32.04 -12.47
CA ALA A 75 6.15 32.09 -12.76
C ALA A 75 5.58 33.53 -12.77
N GLU A 76 6.13 34.42 -11.95
CA GLU A 76 5.75 35.84 -11.94
C GLU A 76 6.01 36.54 -13.28
N ASP A 77 7.07 36.18 -14.01
CA ASP A 77 7.41 36.84 -15.29
C ASP A 77 6.36 36.58 -16.38
N ALA A 78 5.70 35.42 -16.36
CA ALA A 78 4.68 35.06 -17.36
C ALA A 78 3.24 35.26 -16.87
N TYR A 79 2.99 35.05 -15.58
CA TYR A 79 1.64 34.98 -15.01
C TYR A 79 1.36 36.03 -13.93
N GLY A 80 2.33 36.89 -13.63
CA GLY A 80 2.24 37.93 -12.61
C GLY A 80 2.11 37.39 -11.18
N LYS A 81 1.63 38.24 -10.27
CA LYS A 81 1.45 37.91 -8.84
C LYS A 81 0.60 36.67 -8.55
N PRO A 82 -0.50 36.38 -9.29
CA PRO A 82 -1.25 35.14 -9.09
C PRO A 82 -0.39 33.90 -9.35
N GLY A 83 0.42 33.90 -10.42
CA GLY A 83 1.33 32.81 -10.74
C GLY A 83 2.41 32.62 -9.68
N TYR A 84 3.00 33.72 -9.19
CA TYR A 84 3.95 33.68 -8.07
C TYR A 84 3.33 32.98 -6.85
N PHE A 85 2.15 33.43 -6.41
CA PHE A 85 1.51 32.89 -5.21
C PHE A 85 1.20 31.41 -5.37
N GLN A 86 0.66 31.00 -6.52
CA GLN A 86 0.25 29.63 -6.73
C GLN A 86 1.45 28.67 -6.72
N VAL A 87 2.53 29.03 -7.41
CA VAL A 87 3.77 28.25 -7.44
C VAL A 87 4.42 28.20 -6.06
N PHE A 88 4.50 29.35 -5.38
CA PHE A 88 4.99 29.41 -3.99
C PHE A 88 4.16 28.51 -3.06
N PHE A 89 2.83 28.64 -3.08
CA PHE A 89 1.95 27.95 -2.13
C PHE A 89 1.98 26.44 -2.31
N LEU A 90 1.90 25.97 -3.56
CA LEU A 90 1.97 24.55 -3.89
C LEU A 90 3.32 23.94 -3.50
N TYR A 91 4.41 24.63 -3.85
CA TYR A 91 5.76 24.19 -3.48
C TYR A 91 6.00 24.23 -1.96
N PHE A 92 5.54 25.28 -1.29
CA PHE A 92 5.66 25.42 0.16
C PHE A 92 4.95 24.28 0.89
N LEU A 93 3.74 23.91 0.45
CA LEU A 93 3.02 22.77 1.03
C LEU A 93 3.69 21.43 0.70
N SER A 94 4.19 21.26 -0.54
CA SER A 94 4.90 20.04 -0.93
C SER A 94 6.11 19.79 -0.01
N LEU A 95 6.88 20.84 0.29
CA LEU A 95 8.01 20.78 1.22
C LEU A 95 7.59 20.43 2.65
N ALA A 96 6.45 20.94 3.12
CA ALA A 96 5.93 20.61 4.45
C ALA A 96 5.59 19.11 4.54
N ILE A 97 4.91 18.57 3.53
CA ILE A 97 4.57 17.14 3.41
C ILE A 97 5.85 16.29 3.30
N ALA A 98 6.78 16.71 2.44
CA ALA A 98 8.01 15.98 2.15
C ALA A 98 8.88 15.74 3.38
N ASN A 99 9.01 16.76 4.23
CA ASN A 99 9.74 16.67 5.48
C ASN A 99 9.18 15.60 6.43
N VAL A 100 7.85 15.44 6.52
CA VAL A 100 7.23 14.38 7.34
C VAL A 100 7.56 13.00 6.77
N ALA A 101 7.56 12.85 5.45
CA ALA A 101 7.94 11.61 4.77
C ALA A 101 9.43 11.25 4.97
N VAL A 102 10.32 12.25 4.87
CA VAL A 102 11.77 12.10 5.13
C VAL A 102 12.02 11.72 6.59
N ALA A 103 11.36 12.37 7.54
CA ALA A 103 11.46 12.06 8.97
C ALA A 103 10.97 10.64 9.28
N SER A 104 9.87 10.21 8.66
CA SER A 104 9.35 8.84 8.77
C SER A 104 10.35 7.81 8.23
N SER A 105 11.04 8.12 7.13
CA SER A 105 12.10 7.27 6.57
C SER A 105 13.29 7.16 7.52
N ALA A 106 13.75 8.29 8.07
CA ALA A 106 14.83 8.30 9.06
C ALA A 106 14.50 7.44 10.29
N LEU A 107 13.26 7.54 10.80
CA LEU A 107 12.80 6.72 11.91
C LEU A 107 12.78 5.23 11.57
N GLY A 108 12.37 4.87 10.35
CA GLY A 108 12.40 3.49 9.86
C GLY A 108 13.81 2.87 9.87
N TYR A 109 14.84 3.64 9.53
CA TYR A 109 16.24 3.19 9.63
C TYR A 109 16.70 3.05 11.08
N LEU A 110 16.32 4.00 11.95
CA LEU A 110 16.65 3.96 13.37
C LEU A 110 15.96 2.79 14.09
N ALA A 111 14.82 2.32 13.60
CA ALA A 111 14.08 1.19 14.14
C ALA A 111 14.89 -0.13 14.08
N ALA A 112 15.85 -0.26 13.17
CA ALA A 112 16.75 -1.41 13.13
C ALA A 112 17.62 -1.52 14.39
N PHE A 113 17.90 -0.40 15.07
CA PHE A 113 18.67 -0.34 16.32
C PHE A 113 17.78 -0.19 17.55
N PHE A 114 16.68 0.55 17.40
CA PHE A 114 15.73 0.86 18.46
C PHE A 114 14.31 0.44 18.05
N PRO A 115 13.98 -0.87 18.07
CA PRO A 115 12.68 -1.36 17.61
C PRO A 115 11.48 -0.71 18.32
N VAL A 116 11.67 -0.24 19.55
CA VAL A 116 10.67 0.50 20.34
C VAL A 116 10.09 1.69 19.57
N LEU A 117 10.87 2.34 18.71
CA LEU A 117 10.45 3.51 17.93
C LEU A 117 9.33 3.20 16.93
N THR A 118 9.15 1.93 16.55
CA THR A 118 8.10 1.48 15.62
C THR A 118 7.20 0.40 16.21
N SER A 119 7.29 0.19 17.52
CA SER A 119 6.53 -0.85 18.24
C SER A 119 5.02 -0.62 18.23
N SER A 120 4.58 0.63 18.07
CA SER A 120 3.17 1.00 17.91
C SER A 120 3.03 2.22 17.01
N PRO A 121 1.87 2.42 16.33
CA PRO A 121 1.62 3.63 15.54
C PRO A 121 1.80 4.93 16.33
N PHE A 122 1.51 4.90 17.64
CA PHE A 122 1.75 6.03 18.53
C PHE A 122 3.24 6.29 18.75
N ALA A 123 4.04 5.24 19.00
CA ALA A 123 5.50 5.37 19.13
C ALA A 123 6.14 5.91 17.86
N THR A 124 5.69 5.44 16.68
CA THR A 124 6.13 5.96 15.38
C THR A 124 5.84 7.46 15.25
N CYS A 125 4.61 7.88 15.54
CA CYS A 125 4.22 9.29 15.47
C CYS A 125 5.06 10.17 16.40
N VAL A 126 5.25 9.76 17.65
CA VAL A 126 6.08 10.49 18.62
C VAL A 126 7.55 10.56 18.15
N GLY A 127 8.08 9.47 17.60
CA GLY A 127 9.44 9.43 17.04
C GLY A 127 9.63 10.38 15.86
N VAL A 128 8.66 10.43 14.94
CA VAL A 128 8.68 11.37 13.80
C VAL A 128 8.64 12.82 14.29
N ILE A 129 7.73 13.14 15.22
CA ILE A 129 7.63 14.49 15.80
C ILE A 129 8.94 14.88 16.51
N ALA A 130 9.52 13.97 17.30
CA ALA A 130 10.78 14.20 17.99
C ALA A 130 11.92 14.50 17.01
N LEU A 131 12.03 13.72 15.92
CA LEU A 131 13.03 13.97 14.87
C LEU A 131 12.80 15.31 14.17
N LEU A 132 11.54 15.65 13.82
CA LEU A 132 11.21 16.93 13.19
C LEU A 132 11.62 18.12 14.06
N TRP A 133 11.38 18.07 15.36
CA TRP A 133 11.77 19.13 16.29
C TRP A 133 13.28 19.17 16.52
N LEU A 134 13.93 18.01 16.64
CA LEU A 134 15.39 17.92 16.76
C LEU A 134 16.08 18.63 15.59
N THR A 135 15.65 18.36 14.36
CA THR A 135 16.23 19.00 13.17
C THR A 135 15.78 20.46 13.02
N THR A 136 14.56 20.81 13.43
CA THR A 136 14.08 22.21 13.44
C THR A 136 14.94 23.08 14.35
N VAL A 137 15.23 22.61 15.57
CA VAL A 137 16.07 23.32 16.53
C VAL A 137 17.50 23.44 16.04
N ALA A 138 18.05 22.38 15.43
CA ALA A 138 19.38 22.43 14.82
C ALA A 138 19.48 23.49 13.69
N ASN A 139 18.38 23.73 12.97
CA ASN A 139 18.29 24.78 11.95
C ASN A 139 18.25 26.22 12.50
N PHE A 140 18.05 26.43 13.81
CA PHE A 140 18.07 27.78 14.40
C PHE A 140 19.45 28.45 14.32
N GLY A 141 20.51 27.66 14.18
CA GLY A 141 21.88 28.15 13.94
C GLY A 141 22.09 28.80 12.57
N GLY A 142 21.09 28.77 11.69
CA GLY A 142 21.09 29.43 10.39
C GLY A 142 21.87 28.69 9.29
N PRO A 143 21.95 29.29 8.08
CA PRO A 143 22.41 28.61 6.86
C PRO A 143 23.79 27.96 6.99
N LYS A 144 24.72 28.59 7.74
CA LYS A 144 26.10 28.10 7.91
C LYS A 144 26.16 26.81 8.72
N LEU A 145 25.38 26.70 9.80
CA LEU A 145 25.34 25.51 10.63
C LEU A 145 24.68 24.36 9.85
N THR A 146 23.53 24.65 9.20
CA THR A 146 22.84 23.70 8.33
C THR A 146 23.75 23.18 7.23
N GLY A 147 24.49 24.04 6.54
CA GLY A 147 25.44 23.64 5.51
C GLY A 147 26.60 22.78 6.04
N ARG A 148 27.11 23.07 7.25
CA ARG A 148 28.15 22.24 7.89
C ARG A 148 27.62 20.85 8.26
N ILE A 149 26.45 20.77 8.90
CA ILE A 149 25.84 19.47 9.23
C ILE A 149 25.52 18.68 7.95
N GLY A 150 25.00 19.36 6.93
CA GLY A 150 24.75 18.79 5.60
C GLY A 150 26.01 18.18 4.97
N SER A 151 27.15 18.90 5.04
CA SER A 151 28.44 18.44 4.49
C SER A 151 29.00 17.17 5.15
N VAL A 152 28.60 16.88 6.39
CA VAL A 152 28.98 15.65 7.09
C VAL A 152 27.97 14.53 6.81
N THR A 153 26.68 14.82 6.97
CA THR A 153 25.60 13.85 6.83
C THR A 153 25.45 13.30 5.40
N VAL A 154 25.87 14.06 4.38
CA VAL A 154 25.90 13.61 2.97
C VAL A 154 26.74 12.35 2.76
N TRP A 155 27.82 12.18 3.52
CA TRP A 155 28.68 11.01 3.40
C TRP A 155 27.97 9.72 3.81
N GLY A 156 26.92 9.84 4.63
CA GLY A 156 26.04 8.73 4.99
C GLY A 156 25.36 8.08 3.78
N VAL A 157 25.13 8.83 2.70
CA VAL A 157 24.56 8.28 1.45
C VAL A 157 25.61 8.13 0.36
N ILE A 158 26.58 9.05 0.25
CA ILE A 158 27.61 8.96 -0.80
C ILE A 158 28.46 7.69 -0.64
N LEU A 159 28.87 7.33 0.59
CA LEU A 159 29.73 6.16 0.79
C LEU A 159 29.02 4.84 0.41
N PRO A 160 27.84 4.50 0.96
CA PRO A 160 27.21 3.21 0.65
C PRO A 160 26.72 3.15 -0.80
N VAL A 161 26.12 4.23 -1.30
CA VAL A 161 25.53 4.23 -2.64
C VAL A 161 26.62 4.34 -3.71
N GLY A 162 27.68 5.12 -3.47
CA GLY A 162 28.85 5.19 -4.33
C GLY A 162 29.59 3.86 -4.39
N PHE A 163 29.80 3.20 -3.25
CA PHE A 163 30.37 1.84 -3.21
C PHE A 163 29.50 0.86 -4.02
N MET A 164 28.18 0.88 -3.82
CA MET A 164 27.26 0.01 -4.55
C MET A 164 27.32 0.25 -6.07
N SER A 165 27.44 1.50 -6.48
CA SER A 165 27.46 1.89 -7.90
C SER A 165 28.75 1.47 -8.63
N ILE A 166 29.87 1.34 -7.91
CA ILE A 166 31.19 1.04 -8.50
C ILE A 166 31.62 -0.41 -8.20
N ALA A 167 31.68 -0.78 -6.91
CA ALA A 167 32.19 -2.06 -6.45
C ALA A 167 31.09 -3.13 -6.24
N GLY A 168 29.82 -2.73 -6.09
CA GLY A 168 28.71 -3.68 -5.92
C GLY A 168 28.60 -4.71 -7.05
N TRP A 169 29.02 -4.33 -8.26
CA TRP A 169 29.03 -5.20 -9.44
C TRP A 169 29.90 -6.45 -9.31
N PHE A 170 30.90 -6.49 -8.42
CA PHE A 170 31.68 -7.70 -8.17
C PHE A 170 30.84 -8.85 -7.54
N TRP A 171 29.72 -8.52 -6.90
CA TRP A 171 28.79 -9.49 -6.30
C TRP A 171 27.53 -9.68 -7.15
N PHE A 172 27.40 -8.99 -8.28
CA PHE A 172 26.24 -9.06 -9.15
C PHE A 172 26.15 -10.43 -9.82
N ARG A 173 24.96 -11.05 -9.77
CA ARG A 173 24.67 -12.30 -10.48
C ARG A 173 23.54 -12.10 -11.48
N ALA A 174 23.82 -12.41 -12.74
CA ALA A 174 22.86 -12.31 -13.83
C ALA A 174 21.62 -13.20 -13.60
N ASP A 175 21.79 -14.38 -13.02
CA ASP A 175 20.68 -15.29 -12.73
C ASP A 175 19.70 -14.72 -11.70
N THR A 176 20.22 -14.09 -10.63
CA THR A 176 19.40 -13.42 -9.61
C THR A 176 18.61 -12.27 -10.23
N PHE A 177 19.26 -11.47 -11.08
CA PHE A 177 18.64 -10.34 -11.76
C PHE A 177 17.57 -10.81 -12.77
N ALA A 178 17.86 -11.85 -13.56
CA ALA A 178 16.93 -12.42 -14.53
C ALA A 178 15.68 -13.01 -13.85
N ALA A 179 15.86 -13.73 -12.74
CA ALA A 179 14.74 -14.23 -11.94
C ALA A 179 13.88 -13.10 -11.34
N ALA A 180 14.51 -11.96 -11.04
CA ALA A 180 13.85 -10.76 -10.52
C ALA A 180 13.23 -9.86 -11.61
N TRP A 181 13.41 -10.18 -12.91
CA TRP A 181 13.06 -9.26 -14.00
C TRP A 181 11.59 -8.87 -14.03
N ASN A 182 10.70 -9.85 -14.12
CA ASN A 182 9.26 -9.61 -14.21
C ASN A 182 8.45 -10.67 -13.45
N PRO A 183 8.56 -10.73 -12.11
CA PRO A 183 7.90 -11.75 -11.30
C PRO A 183 6.36 -11.65 -11.35
N GLN A 184 5.82 -10.50 -11.72
CA GLN A 184 4.38 -10.25 -11.84
C GLN A 184 3.82 -10.43 -13.26
N GLY A 185 4.66 -10.73 -14.26
CA GLY A 185 4.22 -10.92 -15.65
C GLY A 185 3.63 -9.66 -16.32
N LEU A 186 4.02 -8.47 -15.88
CA LEU A 186 3.52 -7.19 -16.39
C LEU A 186 3.96 -6.90 -17.82
N ARG A 187 3.19 -6.12 -18.57
CA ARG A 187 3.63 -5.59 -19.86
C ARG A 187 4.74 -4.56 -19.65
N LEU A 188 5.61 -4.40 -20.65
CA LEU A 188 6.77 -3.50 -20.55
C LEU A 188 6.38 -2.04 -20.26
N ILE A 189 5.30 -1.53 -20.89
CA ILE A 189 4.78 -0.19 -20.64
C ILE A 189 4.21 -0.06 -19.21
N GLU A 190 3.53 -1.09 -18.71
CA GLU A 190 2.94 -1.09 -17.36
C GLU A 190 4.04 -1.11 -16.28
N GLY A 191 5.05 -1.99 -16.43
CA GLY A 191 6.19 -2.06 -15.53
C GLY A 191 7.08 -0.81 -15.56
N MET A 192 7.20 -0.15 -16.72
CA MET A 192 7.90 1.13 -16.85
C MET A 192 7.12 2.29 -16.21
N GLY A 193 5.78 2.25 -16.25
CA GLY A 193 4.94 3.29 -15.64
C GLY A 193 4.82 3.18 -14.12
N SER A 194 4.93 1.97 -13.57
CA SER A 194 4.58 1.67 -12.17
C SER A 194 5.47 2.29 -11.11
N SER A 195 6.68 2.77 -11.46
CA SER A 195 7.62 3.36 -10.50
C SER A 195 7.99 4.81 -10.77
N ILE A 196 7.36 5.45 -11.77
CA ILE A 196 7.72 6.82 -12.19
C ILE A 196 7.50 7.84 -11.08
N SER A 197 6.40 7.76 -10.32
CA SER A 197 6.17 8.67 -9.19
C SER A 197 7.28 8.55 -8.13
N LEU A 198 7.70 7.31 -7.82
CA LEU A 198 8.74 7.03 -6.83
C LEU A 198 10.13 7.42 -7.33
N THR A 199 10.44 7.16 -8.60
CA THR A 199 11.71 7.60 -9.19
C THR A 199 11.76 9.11 -9.31
N LEU A 200 10.65 9.77 -9.65
CA LEU A 200 10.58 11.24 -9.69
C LEU A 200 10.73 11.83 -8.28
N TRP A 201 10.11 11.23 -7.27
CA TRP A 201 10.34 11.58 -5.86
C TRP A 201 11.83 11.61 -5.53
N ALA A 202 12.61 10.65 -6.03
CA ALA A 202 14.05 10.59 -5.83
C ALA A 202 14.83 11.75 -6.51
N PHE A 203 14.23 12.36 -7.53
CA PHE A 203 14.79 13.52 -8.22
C PHE A 203 14.29 14.87 -7.67
N LEU A 204 13.26 14.89 -6.83
CA LEU A 204 12.86 16.11 -6.15
C LEU A 204 14.04 16.58 -5.28
N GLY A 205 14.47 17.82 -5.49
CA GLY A 205 15.71 18.36 -4.94
C GLY A 205 16.56 19.09 -5.96
N MET A 206 16.42 18.76 -7.26
CA MET A 206 17.08 19.46 -8.36
C MET A 206 16.78 20.97 -8.40
N GLU A 207 15.57 21.37 -8.00
CA GLU A 207 15.12 22.76 -7.85
C GLU A 207 15.72 23.46 -6.64
N SER A 208 16.34 22.74 -5.70
CA SER A 208 16.93 23.34 -4.48
C SER A 208 17.99 24.39 -4.83
N ALA A 209 18.69 24.23 -5.96
CA ALA A 209 19.63 25.23 -6.45
C ALA A 209 18.92 26.54 -6.81
N VAL A 210 17.82 26.44 -7.55
CA VAL A 210 17.00 27.59 -7.97
C VAL A 210 16.35 28.26 -6.76
N GLN A 211 15.80 27.47 -5.86
CA GLN A 211 15.06 27.97 -4.72
C GLN A 211 15.95 28.72 -3.73
N ASN A 212 17.19 28.25 -3.55
CA ASN A 212 18.15 28.87 -2.65
C ASN A 212 19.04 29.91 -3.35
N SER A 213 18.67 30.38 -4.56
CA SER A 213 19.46 31.34 -5.34
C SER A 213 19.78 32.64 -4.59
N SER A 214 18.89 33.10 -3.70
CA SER A 214 19.11 34.28 -2.84
C SER A 214 20.27 34.10 -1.84
N ALA A 215 20.59 32.85 -1.48
CA ALA A 215 21.63 32.46 -0.53
C ALA A 215 22.97 32.05 -1.20
N VAL A 216 23.12 32.21 -2.52
CA VAL A 216 24.28 31.77 -3.30
C VAL A 216 25.18 32.94 -3.73
N GLU A 217 26.49 32.73 -3.77
CA GLU A 217 27.51 33.73 -4.12
C GLU A 217 27.35 34.26 -5.56
N ASN A 218 27.32 33.38 -6.57
CA ASN A 218 27.10 33.75 -7.97
C ASN A 218 25.92 32.97 -8.57
N PRO A 219 24.67 33.44 -8.37
CA PRO A 219 23.49 32.71 -8.80
C PRO A 219 23.44 32.44 -10.32
N LYS A 220 23.94 33.37 -11.15
CA LYS A 220 23.94 33.24 -12.61
C LYS A 220 24.81 32.09 -13.13
N ARG A 221 25.91 31.77 -12.44
CA ARG A 221 26.82 30.69 -12.81
C ARG A 221 26.54 29.42 -12.01
N ASP A 222 26.39 29.55 -10.70
CA ASP A 222 26.46 28.42 -9.79
C ASP A 222 25.17 27.63 -9.75
N VAL A 223 24.00 28.28 -9.89
CA VAL A 223 22.68 27.61 -9.90
C VAL A 223 22.55 26.67 -11.10
N PRO A 224 22.83 27.10 -12.36
CA PRO A 224 22.79 26.20 -13.51
C PRO A 224 23.72 24.99 -13.36
N LEU A 225 24.96 25.21 -12.89
CA LEU A 225 25.94 24.14 -12.74
C LEU A 225 25.53 23.15 -11.65
N ALA A 226 25.11 23.63 -10.48
CA ALA A 226 24.68 22.78 -9.38
C ALA A 226 23.44 21.96 -9.75
N CYS A 227 22.46 22.56 -10.45
CA CYS A 227 21.26 21.88 -10.89
C CYS A 227 21.60 20.74 -11.88
N MET A 228 22.43 21.01 -12.90
CA MET A 228 22.79 20.01 -13.91
C MET A 228 23.71 18.90 -13.38
N PHE A 229 24.79 19.26 -12.66
CA PHE A 229 25.72 18.26 -12.13
C PHE A 229 25.10 17.44 -11.00
N GLY A 230 24.31 18.06 -10.13
CA GLY A 230 23.57 17.36 -9.08
C GLY A 230 22.60 16.35 -9.67
N THR A 231 21.82 16.76 -10.68
CA THR A 231 20.82 15.88 -11.31
C THR A 231 21.46 14.71 -12.07
N LEU A 232 22.49 14.99 -12.87
CA LEU A 232 23.19 13.94 -13.64
C LEU A 232 23.92 12.96 -12.72
N GLY A 233 24.59 13.47 -11.68
CA GLY A 233 25.28 12.65 -10.68
C GLY A 233 24.31 11.74 -9.94
N ALA A 234 23.17 12.28 -9.48
CA ALA A 234 22.12 11.49 -8.84
C ALA A 234 21.57 10.41 -9.78
N ALA A 235 21.26 10.76 -11.04
CA ALA A 235 20.73 9.80 -12.02
C ALA A 235 21.66 8.59 -12.23
N ALA A 236 22.95 8.84 -12.46
CA ALA A 236 23.93 7.77 -12.67
C ALA A 236 24.02 6.86 -11.45
N ILE A 237 24.13 7.46 -10.26
CA ILE A 237 24.25 6.71 -9.01
C ILE A 237 22.97 5.90 -8.72
N TYR A 238 21.79 6.47 -8.97
CA TYR A 238 20.52 5.77 -8.75
C TYR A 238 20.37 4.54 -9.63
N ILE A 239 20.62 4.69 -10.93
CA ILE A 239 20.53 3.59 -11.89
C ILE A 239 21.53 2.48 -11.53
N LEU A 240 22.79 2.84 -11.33
CA LEU A 240 23.85 1.87 -11.06
C LEU A 240 23.63 1.13 -9.74
N SER A 241 23.35 1.86 -8.66
CA SER A 241 23.18 1.25 -7.33
C SER A 241 21.92 0.37 -7.24
N THR A 242 20.78 0.80 -7.76
CA THR A 242 19.53 0.01 -7.69
C THR A 242 19.62 -1.25 -8.56
N THR A 243 20.23 -1.15 -9.74
CA THR A 243 20.49 -2.31 -10.61
C THR A 243 21.43 -3.30 -9.94
N ALA A 244 22.53 -2.83 -9.35
CA ALA A 244 23.47 -3.69 -8.64
C ALA A 244 22.79 -4.45 -7.49
N ILE A 245 21.99 -3.77 -6.66
CA ILE A 245 21.27 -4.39 -5.53
C ILE A 245 20.32 -5.50 -6.00
N GLN A 246 19.58 -5.29 -7.09
CA GLN A 246 18.65 -6.28 -7.63
C GLN A 246 19.33 -7.54 -8.19
N GLY A 247 20.62 -7.47 -8.56
CA GLY A 247 21.40 -8.64 -8.92
C GLY A 247 22.18 -9.29 -7.77
N ILE A 248 22.25 -8.64 -6.60
CA ILE A 248 22.92 -9.17 -5.40
C ILE A 248 21.91 -9.87 -4.49
N VAL A 249 20.76 -9.24 -4.25
CA VAL A 249 19.76 -9.70 -3.28
C VAL A 249 18.56 -10.35 -3.99
N PRO A 250 18.10 -11.53 -3.56
CA PRO A 250 16.88 -12.13 -4.09
C PRO A 250 15.66 -11.20 -3.97
N ASN A 251 14.86 -11.11 -5.03
CA ASN A 251 13.74 -10.17 -5.11
C ASN A 251 12.72 -10.31 -3.97
N ALA A 252 12.41 -11.53 -3.54
CA ALA A 252 11.46 -11.82 -2.47
C ALA A 252 11.89 -11.25 -1.10
N ASP A 253 13.20 -11.20 -0.84
CA ASP A 253 13.76 -10.64 0.39
C ASP A 253 13.88 -9.12 0.27
N LEU A 254 14.33 -8.65 -0.90
CA LEU A 254 14.46 -7.23 -1.19
C LEU A 254 13.11 -6.49 -1.08
N ALA A 255 12.02 -7.09 -1.60
CA ALA A 255 10.68 -6.50 -1.56
C ALA A 255 10.09 -6.36 -0.14
N LYS A 256 10.60 -7.13 0.83
CA LYS A 256 10.17 -7.09 2.25
C LYS A 256 11.06 -6.21 3.13
N SER A 257 12.22 -5.79 2.61
CA SER A 257 13.23 -5.09 3.39
C SER A 257 12.84 -3.64 3.71
N THR A 258 12.97 -3.24 4.97
CA THR A 258 12.88 -1.83 5.39
C THR A 258 14.20 -1.08 5.24
N GLY A 259 15.25 -1.74 4.72
CA GLY A 259 16.56 -1.15 4.52
C GLY A 259 17.38 -1.91 3.47
N PRO A 260 17.13 -1.70 2.17
CA PRO A 260 17.67 -2.54 1.11
C PRO A 260 19.19 -2.37 0.94
N PHE A 261 19.73 -1.18 1.19
CA PHE A 261 21.19 -0.99 1.21
C PHE A 261 21.83 -1.76 2.35
N GLY A 262 21.28 -1.68 3.57
CA GLY A 262 21.76 -2.48 4.70
C GLY A 262 21.71 -3.99 4.41
N LEU A 263 20.61 -4.46 3.80
CA LEU A 263 20.45 -5.85 3.40
C LEU A 263 21.47 -6.27 2.34
N ALA A 264 21.70 -5.45 1.30
CA ALA A 264 22.67 -5.77 0.25
C ALA A 264 24.09 -5.87 0.80
N PHE A 265 24.50 -4.95 1.69
CA PHE A 265 25.80 -5.02 2.35
C PHE A 265 25.91 -6.19 3.33
N ALA A 266 24.80 -6.60 3.97
CA ALA A 266 24.78 -7.82 4.78
C ALA A 266 25.01 -9.08 3.94
N HIS A 267 24.44 -9.14 2.73
CA HIS A 267 24.66 -10.25 1.78
C HIS A 267 26.08 -10.27 1.21
N MET A 268 26.68 -9.11 0.91
CA MET A 268 28.03 -9.03 0.35
C MET A 268 29.13 -9.35 1.37
N PHE A 269 28.95 -8.91 2.61
CA PHE A 269 30.00 -8.95 3.64
C PHE A 269 29.54 -9.63 4.93
N SER A 270 28.73 -8.94 5.75
CA SER A 270 28.23 -9.46 7.01
C SER A 270 27.09 -8.59 7.56
N PRO A 271 26.24 -9.13 8.46
CA PRO A 271 25.18 -8.36 9.10
C PRO A 271 25.64 -7.08 9.81
N VAL A 272 26.87 -7.08 10.37
CA VAL A 272 27.45 -5.91 11.04
C VAL A 272 27.69 -4.77 10.05
N VAL A 273 28.21 -5.07 8.85
CA VAL A 273 28.39 -4.07 7.79
C VAL A 273 27.04 -3.55 7.32
N GLY A 274 26.05 -4.43 7.22
CA GLY A 274 24.66 -4.03 6.94
C GLY A 274 24.13 -3.02 7.95
N SER A 275 24.32 -3.26 9.25
CA SER A 275 23.94 -2.31 10.30
C SER A 275 24.68 -0.99 10.18
N ILE A 276 26.00 -0.98 9.93
CA ILE A 276 26.75 0.28 9.72
C ILE A 276 26.14 1.11 8.58
N VAL A 277 25.78 0.47 7.47
CA VAL A 277 25.13 1.15 6.33
C VAL A 277 23.74 1.67 6.71
N MET A 278 22.98 0.97 7.54
CA MET A 278 21.70 1.47 8.07
C MET A 278 21.87 2.73 8.94
N ALA A 279 22.93 2.79 9.76
CA ALA A 279 23.22 3.99 10.56
C ALA A 279 23.63 5.18 9.67
N LEU A 280 24.43 4.92 8.62
CA LEU A 280 24.81 5.93 7.62
C LEU A 280 23.59 6.44 6.84
N ALA A 281 22.66 5.54 6.48
CA ALA A 281 21.39 5.90 5.85
C ALA A 281 20.52 6.80 6.76
N ALA A 282 20.39 6.45 8.05
CA ALA A 282 19.68 7.28 9.02
C ALA A 282 20.30 8.68 9.13
N MET A 283 21.64 8.75 9.20
CA MET A 283 22.38 10.01 9.21
C MET A 283 22.12 10.86 7.97
N ALA A 284 22.08 10.25 6.78
CA ALA A 284 21.79 10.94 5.53
C ALA A 284 20.35 11.46 5.45
N CYS A 285 19.36 10.68 5.91
CA CYS A 285 17.97 11.13 5.99
C CYS A 285 17.81 12.33 6.95
N VAL A 286 18.50 12.32 8.10
CA VAL A 286 18.52 13.48 9.03
C VAL A 286 19.16 14.70 8.39
N GLY A 287 20.26 14.51 7.65
CA GLY A 287 20.90 15.59 6.87
C GLY A 287 19.98 16.21 5.81
N SER A 288 19.27 15.37 5.06
CA SER A 288 18.29 15.79 4.07
C SER A 288 17.10 16.50 4.71
N LEU A 289 16.59 16.01 5.85
CA LEU A 289 15.53 16.66 6.61
C LEU A 289 15.93 18.09 7.04
N LEU A 290 17.17 18.27 7.50
CA LEU A 290 17.71 19.59 7.83
C LEU A 290 17.71 20.53 6.61
N GLY A 291 18.21 20.05 5.47
CA GLY A 291 18.26 20.82 4.22
C GLY A 291 16.88 21.21 3.69
N TRP A 292 15.91 20.31 3.77
CA TRP A 292 14.55 20.57 3.34
C TRP A 292 13.77 21.49 4.28
N GLN A 293 13.94 21.35 5.61
CA GLN A 293 13.37 22.30 6.58
C GLN A 293 13.96 23.71 6.40
N PHE A 294 15.25 23.82 6.10
CA PHE A 294 15.87 25.09 5.77
C PHE A 294 15.27 25.70 4.50
N THR A 295 15.15 24.91 3.42
CA THR A 295 14.55 25.36 2.15
C THR A 295 13.10 25.79 2.31
N LEU A 296 12.32 25.06 3.13
CA LEU A 296 10.94 25.40 3.48
C LEU A 296 10.86 26.77 4.16
N ALA A 297 11.75 27.01 5.13
CA ALA A 297 11.78 28.25 5.89
C ALA A 297 12.23 29.44 5.03
N GLN A 298 13.22 29.25 4.14
CA GLN A 298 13.67 30.27 3.20
C GLN A 298 12.59 30.62 2.17
N THR A 299 11.86 29.62 1.67
CA THR A 299 10.75 29.81 0.74
C THR A 299 9.64 30.66 1.35
N ALA A 300 9.27 30.39 2.61
CA ALA A 300 8.31 31.22 3.34
C ALA A 300 8.81 32.64 3.56
N LYS A 301 10.10 32.79 3.87
CA LYS A 301 10.72 34.10 4.07
C LYS A 301 10.71 34.94 2.78
N ASP A 302 11.13 34.37 1.65
CA ASP A 302 11.16 35.07 0.36
C ASP A 302 9.76 35.55 -0.07
N ALA A 303 8.73 34.72 0.17
CA ALA A 303 7.34 35.10 -0.10
C ALA A 303 6.82 36.17 0.87
N ALA A 304 7.21 36.13 2.13
CA ALA A 304 6.85 37.15 3.13
C ALA A 304 7.54 38.49 2.84
N ASP A 305 8.81 38.47 2.44
CA ASP A 305 9.56 39.65 1.99
C ASP A 305 8.92 40.26 0.73
N SER A 306 8.26 39.44 -0.09
CA SER A 306 7.50 39.86 -1.27
C SER A 306 6.07 40.31 -0.96
N ASN A 307 5.66 40.42 0.31
CA ASN A 307 4.30 40.71 0.78
C ASN A 307 3.22 39.69 0.32
N MET A 308 3.63 38.49 -0.08
CA MET A 308 2.75 37.41 -0.55
C MET A 308 2.43 36.42 0.58
N PHE A 309 3.05 36.57 1.75
CA PHE A 309 2.90 35.71 2.91
C PHE A 309 2.95 36.53 4.22
N PRO A 310 2.44 36.03 5.37
CA PRO A 310 2.41 36.80 6.60
C PRO A 310 3.81 37.29 7.06
N SER A 311 3.88 38.54 7.54
CA SER A 311 5.12 39.20 7.95
C SER A 311 5.84 38.56 9.15
N VAL A 312 5.24 37.58 9.81
CA VAL A 312 5.93 36.77 10.83
C VAL A 312 7.06 35.95 10.21
N PHE A 313 6.94 35.53 8.95
CA PHE A 313 7.92 34.70 8.25
C PHE A 313 9.10 35.51 7.68
N SER A 314 9.01 36.84 7.56
CA SER A 314 10.11 37.68 7.06
C SER A 314 11.20 37.94 8.10
N LYS A 315 10.88 37.81 9.39
CA LYS A 315 11.80 38.10 10.51
C LYS A 315 12.91 37.07 10.60
N ALA A 316 14.14 37.50 10.38
CA ALA A 316 15.35 36.69 10.56
C ALA A 316 16.03 36.95 11.91
N SER A 317 16.64 35.92 12.49
CA SER A 317 17.49 36.03 13.69
C SER A 317 18.84 36.68 13.36
N HIS A 318 19.67 36.96 14.37
CA HIS A 318 21.04 37.44 14.19
C HIS A 318 21.89 36.47 13.32
N SER A 319 21.57 35.18 13.35
CA SER A 319 22.25 34.16 12.53
C SER A 319 21.63 33.99 11.14
N GLY A 320 20.68 34.85 10.75
CA GLY A 320 20.00 34.80 9.45
C GLY A 320 18.88 33.74 9.33
N ALA A 321 18.46 33.10 10.44
CA ALA A 321 17.44 32.06 10.43
C ALA A 321 16.04 32.63 10.72
N PRO A 322 14.99 32.34 9.92
CA PRO A 322 13.61 32.74 10.23
C PRO A 322 12.96 31.84 11.30
N ILE A 323 13.42 31.98 12.56
CA ILE A 323 13.05 31.10 13.69
C ILE A 323 11.53 31.01 13.89
N ALA A 324 10.81 32.13 13.84
CA ALA A 324 9.36 32.13 14.03
C ALA A 324 8.64 31.29 12.95
N GLY A 325 9.09 31.41 11.69
CA GLY A 325 8.58 30.59 10.60
C GLY A 325 8.90 29.11 10.78
N MET A 326 10.11 28.78 11.22
CA MET A 326 10.52 27.41 11.53
C MET A 326 9.68 26.77 12.64
N ILE A 327 9.36 27.52 13.71
CA ILE A 327 8.49 27.03 14.80
C ILE A 327 7.07 26.78 14.30
N ILE A 328 6.48 27.72 13.55
CA ILE A 328 5.13 27.55 12.98
C ILE A 328 5.09 26.31 12.09
N MET A 329 6.11 26.13 11.24
CA MET A 329 6.18 24.95 10.37
C MET A 329 6.45 23.67 11.15
N GLY A 330 7.24 23.70 12.22
CA GLY A 330 7.41 22.55 13.12
C GLY A 330 6.08 22.10 13.75
N ILE A 331 5.23 23.04 14.16
CA ILE A 331 3.88 22.75 14.68
C ILE A 331 3.02 22.14 13.58
N VAL A 332 2.98 22.76 12.39
CA VAL A 332 2.22 22.26 11.23
C VAL A 332 2.64 20.84 10.87
N GLN A 333 3.94 20.60 10.78
CA GLN A 333 4.50 19.29 10.45
C GLN A 333 4.22 18.26 11.54
N SER A 334 4.17 18.69 12.81
CA SER A 334 3.77 17.81 13.93
C SER A 334 2.30 17.40 13.83
N LEU A 335 1.42 18.32 13.43
CA LEU A 335 0.00 18.03 13.20
C LEU A 335 -0.17 17.09 12.01
N MET A 336 0.56 17.33 10.92
CA MET A 336 0.60 16.42 9.77
C MET A 336 1.16 15.05 10.15
N ALA A 337 2.14 14.99 11.05
CA ALA A 337 2.69 13.74 11.56
C ALA A 337 1.66 12.91 12.34
N LEU A 338 0.54 13.47 12.82
CA LEU A 338 -0.55 12.67 13.39
C LEU A 338 -1.16 11.69 12.38
N SER A 339 -1.10 12.02 11.08
CA SER A 339 -1.49 11.08 10.01
C SER A 339 -0.61 9.83 9.97
N THR A 340 0.55 9.84 10.66
CA THR A 340 1.43 8.67 10.77
C THR A 340 0.94 7.60 11.75
N MET A 341 -0.15 7.87 12.48
CA MET A 341 -0.79 6.95 13.43
C MET A 341 -1.66 5.89 12.74
N SER A 342 -1.10 5.17 11.76
CA SER A 342 -1.76 4.07 11.04
C SER A 342 -0.85 2.82 11.00
N PRO A 343 -1.43 1.60 10.95
CA PRO A 343 -0.67 0.35 11.10
C PRO A 343 0.34 0.02 9.98
N ASN A 344 0.31 0.71 8.82
CA ASN A 344 1.22 0.39 7.70
C ASN A 344 2.07 1.60 7.25
N LEU A 345 3.33 1.68 7.70
CA LEU A 345 4.25 2.79 7.45
C LEU A 345 4.59 2.97 5.95
N SER A 346 4.70 1.87 5.20
CA SER A 346 5.09 1.91 3.78
C SER A 346 4.00 2.51 2.90
N GLU A 347 2.72 2.22 3.18
CA GLU A 347 1.58 2.77 2.42
C GLU A 347 1.39 4.26 2.71
N GLN A 348 1.57 4.67 3.97
CA GLN A 348 1.50 6.07 4.36
C GLN A 348 2.62 6.89 3.71
N PHE A 349 3.84 6.36 3.73
CA PHE A 349 4.97 6.99 3.04
C PHE A 349 4.65 7.17 1.55
N ALA A 350 4.14 6.15 0.87
CA ALA A 350 3.77 6.24 -0.54
C ALA A 350 2.66 7.28 -0.79
N ALA A 351 1.64 7.36 0.07
CA ALA A 351 0.57 8.36 -0.06
C ALA A 351 1.08 9.80 0.12
N LEU A 352 1.90 10.04 1.16
CA LEU A 352 2.53 11.35 1.41
C LEU A 352 3.45 11.74 0.26
N VAL A 353 4.26 10.81 -0.23
CA VAL A 353 5.15 11.01 -1.38
C VAL A 353 4.36 11.36 -2.63
N ASN A 354 3.34 10.59 -2.99
CA ASN A 354 2.55 10.85 -4.19
C ASN A 354 1.89 12.23 -4.14
N LEU A 355 1.31 12.63 -3.00
CA LEU A 355 0.73 13.96 -2.83
C LEU A 355 1.80 15.07 -2.92
N ALA A 356 2.97 14.86 -2.32
CA ALA A 356 4.09 15.80 -2.40
C ALA A 356 4.63 15.93 -3.84
N VAL A 357 4.73 14.82 -4.59
CA VAL A 357 5.10 14.83 -6.01
C VAL A 357 4.10 15.66 -6.81
N VAL A 358 2.79 15.40 -6.67
CA VAL A 358 1.76 16.14 -7.41
C VAL A 358 1.82 17.63 -7.11
N THR A 359 1.91 17.99 -5.83
CA THR A 359 1.97 19.41 -5.41
C THR A 359 3.28 20.10 -5.80
N ASN A 360 4.35 19.35 -6.11
CA ASN A 360 5.62 19.91 -6.60
C ASN A 360 5.70 19.99 -8.14
N VAL A 361 5.11 19.03 -8.85
CA VAL A 361 5.20 18.95 -10.32
C VAL A 361 4.38 20.06 -10.99
N VAL A 362 3.27 20.50 -10.40
CA VAL A 362 2.51 21.65 -10.91
C VAL A 362 3.36 22.93 -10.93
N PRO A 363 4.04 23.32 -9.82
CA PRO A 363 5.09 24.34 -9.83
C PRO A 363 6.12 24.21 -10.97
N TYR A 364 6.58 23.00 -11.28
CA TYR A 364 7.54 22.79 -12.36
C TYR A 364 6.97 23.15 -13.72
N ILE A 365 5.74 22.69 -14.02
CA ILE A 365 5.08 22.97 -15.30
C ILE A 365 4.91 24.48 -15.48
N VAL A 366 4.36 25.17 -14.45
CA VAL A 366 4.12 26.61 -14.51
C VAL A 366 5.43 27.38 -14.66
N SER A 367 6.47 27.02 -13.90
CA SER A 367 7.76 27.71 -13.96
C SER A 367 8.49 27.47 -15.29
N LEU A 368 8.44 26.26 -15.84
CA LEU A 368 9.02 25.95 -17.16
C LEU A 368 8.26 26.63 -18.29
N SER A 369 6.94 26.74 -18.20
CA SER A 369 6.14 27.46 -19.18
C SER A 369 6.41 28.98 -19.17
N ALA A 370 6.86 29.54 -18.04
CA ALA A 370 7.29 30.93 -17.98
C ALA A 370 8.57 31.20 -18.80
N LEU A 371 9.41 30.18 -19.01
CA LEU A 371 10.66 30.30 -19.77
C LEU A 371 10.43 30.81 -21.20
N PHE A 372 9.31 30.47 -21.85
CA PHE A 372 9.01 30.96 -23.20
C PHE A 372 8.86 32.48 -23.26
N VAL A 373 8.21 33.07 -22.25
CA VAL A 373 8.02 34.52 -22.12
C VAL A 373 9.35 35.17 -21.76
N MET A 374 10.07 34.62 -20.78
CA MET A 374 11.39 35.12 -20.35
C MET A 374 12.39 35.17 -21.50
N MET A 375 12.47 34.13 -22.34
CA MET A 375 13.40 34.10 -23.47
C MET A 375 13.02 35.10 -24.57
N ARG A 376 11.72 35.34 -24.78
CA ARG A 376 11.23 36.32 -25.75
C ARG A 376 11.56 37.74 -25.30
N ASP A 377 11.29 38.04 -24.03
CA ASP A 377 11.50 39.38 -23.47
C ASP A 377 13.00 39.71 -23.34
N ALA A 378 13.85 38.69 -23.13
CA ALA A 378 15.30 38.82 -23.15
C ALA A 378 15.90 38.93 -24.57
N GLY A 379 15.11 38.80 -25.64
CA GLY A 379 15.61 38.87 -27.02
C GLY A 379 16.58 37.72 -27.38
N THR A 380 16.34 36.52 -26.84
CA THR A 380 17.24 35.36 -27.03
C THR A 380 17.33 34.97 -28.51
N GLU A 381 18.54 34.63 -28.97
CA GLU A 381 18.79 34.18 -30.35
C GLU A 381 17.84 33.04 -30.78
N PRO A 382 17.28 33.07 -32.02
CA PRO A 382 16.28 32.10 -32.46
C PRO A 382 16.71 30.62 -32.37
N ALA A 383 18.00 30.32 -32.58
CA ALA A 383 18.53 28.97 -32.45
C ALA A 383 18.50 28.47 -30.99
N VAL A 384 18.95 29.32 -30.06
CA VAL A 384 18.94 29.05 -28.62
C VAL A 384 17.51 28.94 -28.10
N TYR A 385 16.62 29.85 -28.54
CA TYR A 385 15.20 29.81 -28.21
C TYR A 385 14.58 28.46 -28.59
N ARG A 386 14.78 28.02 -29.84
CA ARG A 386 14.19 26.75 -30.34
C ARG A 386 14.69 25.54 -29.57
N ARG A 387 16.00 25.47 -29.29
CA ARG A 387 16.58 24.39 -28.49
C ARG A 387 15.98 24.37 -27.09
N ASN A 388 15.97 25.51 -26.40
CA ASN A 388 15.45 25.61 -25.04
C ASN A 388 13.94 25.34 -24.98
N ALA A 389 13.18 25.80 -25.99
CA ALA A 389 11.77 25.53 -26.14
C ALA A 389 11.45 24.04 -26.28
N VAL A 390 12.19 23.32 -27.14
CA VAL A 390 12.02 21.87 -27.31
C VAL A 390 12.28 21.13 -26.00
N VAL A 391 13.38 21.46 -25.29
CA VAL A 391 13.70 20.84 -24.00
C VAL A 391 12.65 21.17 -22.94
N ALA A 392 12.14 22.40 -22.89
CA ALA A 392 11.08 22.80 -21.96
C ALA A 392 9.76 22.07 -22.24
N VAL A 393 9.39 21.88 -23.51
CA VAL A 393 8.21 21.07 -23.88
C VAL A 393 8.38 19.63 -23.43
N LEU A 394 9.52 19.00 -23.69
CA LEU A 394 9.80 17.63 -23.25
C LEU A 394 9.72 17.51 -21.71
N ALA A 395 10.27 18.48 -20.99
CA ALA A 395 10.20 18.56 -19.53
C ALA A 395 8.75 18.67 -19.04
N MET A 396 7.91 19.51 -19.66
CA MET A 396 6.49 19.64 -19.30
C MET A 396 5.68 18.37 -19.64
N VAL A 397 5.93 17.74 -20.79
CA VAL A 397 5.27 16.48 -21.17
C VAL A 397 5.59 15.38 -20.16
N TYR A 398 6.86 15.28 -19.76
CA TYR A 398 7.27 14.35 -18.71
C TYR A 398 6.60 14.67 -17.36
N SER A 399 6.54 15.94 -16.96
CA SER A 399 5.83 16.38 -15.75
C SER A 399 4.35 16.01 -15.78
N ILE A 400 3.66 16.19 -16.91
CA ILE A 400 2.25 15.79 -17.07
C ILE A 400 2.10 14.27 -16.94
N TYR A 401 3.01 13.51 -17.56
CA TYR A 401 3.00 12.06 -17.44
C TYR A 401 3.26 11.59 -15.99
N ALA A 402 4.15 12.26 -15.27
CA ALA A 402 4.39 11.98 -13.86
C ALA A 402 3.16 12.29 -12.99
N LEU A 403 2.44 13.40 -13.25
CA LEU A 403 1.16 13.67 -12.58
C LEU A 403 0.16 12.55 -12.80
N TYR A 404 0.03 12.06 -14.04
CA TYR A 404 -0.83 10.91 -14.35
C TYR A 404 -0.39 9.64 -13.60
N ALA A 405 0.91 9.37 -13.54
CA ALA A 405 1.49 8.20 -12.87
C ALA A 405 1.37 8.23 -11.33
N SER A 406 1.23 9.41 -10.71
CA SER A 406 1.06 9.55 -9.25
C SER A 406 -0.27 9.04 -8.70
N GLY A 407 -1.24 8.74 -9.57
CA GLY A 407 -2.53 8.17 -9.20
C GLY A 407 -3.62 9.21 -8.93
N LYS A 408 -4.88 8.79 -9.10
CA LYS A 408 -6.05 9.66 -9.09
C LYS A 408 -6.25 10.40 -7.77
N ASP A 409 -6.05 9.72 -6.65
CA ASP A 409 -6.26 10.30 -5.32
C ASP A 409 -5.25 11.42 -5.02
N ALA A 410 -3.98 11.19 -5.37
CA ALA A 410 -2.94 12.20 -5.22
C ALA A 410 -3.20 13.42 -6.12
N VAL A 411 -3.62 13.19 -7.37
CA VAL A 411 -3.99 14.26 -8.31
C VAL A 411 -5.19 15.04 -7.80
N LEU A 412 -6.24 14.37 -7.31
CA LEU A 412 -7.40 15.02 -6.71
C LEU A 412 -6.99 15.87 -5.50
N GLY A 413 -6.19 15.32 -4.58
CA GLY A 413 -5.66 16.04 -3.44
C GLY A 413 -4.87 17.29 -3.86
N GLY A 414 -3.98 17.16 -4.85
CA GLY A 414 -3.24 18.29 -5.41
C GLY A 414 -4.13 19.36 -6.06
N MET A 415 -5.18 18.95 -6.78
CA MET A 415 -6.15 19.88 -7.36
C MET A 415 -6.95 20.62 -6.27
N LEU A 416 -7.35 19.94 -5.21
CA LEU A 416 -8.03 20.57 -4.07
C LEU A 416 -7.12 21.58 -3.37
N VAL A 417 -5.86 21.24 -3.14
CA VAL A 417 -4.86 22.18 -2.61
C VAL A 417 -4.71 23.37 -3.55
N MET A 418 -4.64 23.13 -4.86
CA MET A 418 -4.52 24.20 -5.85
C MET A 418 -5.72 25.15 -5.80
N ALA A 419 -6.94 24.61 -5.73
CA ALA A 419 -8.17 25.37 -5.58
C ALA A 419 -8.20 26.20 -4.29
N ILE A 420 -7.78 25.62 -3.17
CA ILE A 420 -7.61 26.34 -1.88
C ILE A 420 -6.60 27.48 -2.04
N GLY A 421 -5.49 27.25 -2.74
CA GLY A 421 -4.50 28.28 -3.05
C GLY A 421 -5.12 29.49 -3.77
N TYR A 422 -5.96 29.25 -4.77
CA TYR A 422 -6.69 30.33 -5.46
C TYR A 422 -7.66 31.07 -4.53
N VAL A 423 -8.37 30.37 -3.65
CA VAL A 423 -9.27 30.99 -2.66
C VAL A 423 -8.48 31.88 -1.70
N ILE A 424 -7.37 31.39 -1.16
CA ILE A 424 -6.50 32.16 -0.27
C ILE A 424 -5.94 33.38 -0.99
N TYR A 425 -5.47 33.23 -2.23
CA TYR A 425 -4.99 34.34 -3.03
C TYR A 425 -6.10 35.38 -3.26
N GLY A 426 -7.32 34.95 -3.59
CA GLY A 426 -8.47 35.84 -3.79
C GLY A 426 -8.79 36.70 -2.56
N LEU A 427 -8.58 36.16 -1.34
CA LEU A 427 -8.76 36.91 -0.09
C LEU A 427 -7.61 37.90 0.19
N ILE A 428 -6.40 37.63 -0.32
CA ILE A 428 -5.21 38.48 -0.13
C ILE A 428 -5.08 39.54 -1.24
N ALA A 429 -5.50 39.23 -2.46
CA ALA A 429 -5.32 40.05 -3.66
C ALA A 429 -5.82 41.51 -3.51
N PRO A 430 -6.95 41.82 -2.85
CA PRO A 430 -7.36 43.20 -2.62
C PRO A 430 -6.33 44.03 -1.84
N ARG A 431 -5.57 43.41 -0.93
CA ARG A 431 -4.53 44.08 -0.14
C ARG A 431 -3.30 44.43 -1.00
N LEU A 432 -2.97 43.59 -1.98
CA LEU A 432 -1.86 43.81 -2.91
C LEU A 432 -2.18 44.92 -3.93
N ALA A 433 -3.44 45.02 -4.37
CA ALA A 433 -3.90 46.13 -5.21
C ALA A 433 -3.89 47.48 -4.46
N LEU A 434 -4.26 47.48 -3.18
CA LEU A 434 -4.28 48.69 -2.33
C LEU A 434 -2.87 49.18 -1.93
N LEU A 435 -1.83 48.34 -1.99
CA LEU A 435 -0.44 48.77 -1.72
C LEU A 435 0.13 49.70 -2.81
N GLY A 436 -0.55 49.83 -3.96
CA GLY A 436 -0.31 50.90 -4.93
C GLY A 436 -0.85 52.27 -4.51
N THR A 437 -1.68 52.33 -3.45
CA THR A 437 -2.34 53.56 -2.98
C THR A 437 -2.34 53.61 -1.44
N LYS A 438 -1.32 54.27 -0.89
CA LYS A 438 -1.14 54.73 0.52
C LYS A 438 -2.03 54.11 1.62
N ALA A 439 -1.37 53.27 2.44
CA ALA A 439 -1.44 53.13 3.91
C ALA A 439 -2.81 53.10 4.63
N HIS A 440 -3.15 51.95 5.26
CA HIS A 440 -3.61 51.89 6.66
C HIS A 440 -3.51 50.49 7.33
N LYS A 441 -3.57 50.51 8.66
CA LYS A 441 -3.18 49.50 9.68
C LYS A 441 -3.82 48.09 9.56
N PRO A 442 -3.16 47.06 10.14
CA PRO A 442 -3.47 45.66 9.90
C PRO A 442 -4.57 45.17 10.86
N ILE A 443 -5.70 44.71 10.31
CA ILE A 443 -6.71 43.96 11.07
C ILE A 443 -7.03 42.68 10.29
N ILE A 444 -7.11 41.59 11.05
CA ILE A 444 -7.39 40.18 10.68
C ILE A 444 -6.13 39.36 10.32
N ALA A 445 -5.40 39.00 11.38
CA ALA A 445 -4.48 37.85 11.47
C ALA A 445 -5.22 36.50 11.63
N ALA A 446 -6.55 36.47 11.61
CA ALA A 446 -7.33 35.26 11.89
C ALA A 446 -7.71 34.44 10.63
N ALA A 447 -7.82 35.07 9.46
CA ALA A 447 -8.28 34.39 8.24
C ALA A 447 -7.24 33.41 7.66
N SER A 448 -5.94 33.70 7.80
CA SER A 448 -4.86 32.82 7.35
C SER A 448 -4.65 31.61 8.26
N VAL A 449 -5.05 31.70 9.54
CA VAL A 449 -4.93 30.62 10.53
C VAL A 449 -6.12 29.66 10.45
N ILE A 450 -7.33 30.16 10.14
CA ILE A 450 -8.53 29.34 9.99
C ILE A 450 -8.47 28.49 8.70
N ALA A 451 -7.91 28.99 7.60
CA ALA A 451 -7.66 28.19 6.40
C ALA A 451 -6.62 27.07 6.63
N PHE A 452 -5.71 27.25 7.59
CA PHE A 452 -4.71 26.26 7.97
C PHE A 452 -5.26 25.19 8.92
N ALA A 453 -6.22 25.55 9.79
CA ALA A 453 -6.91 24.60 10.67
C ALA A 453 -7.86 23.65 9.92
N VAL A 454 -8.43 24.11 8.79
CA VAL A 454 -9.29 23.27 7.92
C VAL A 454 -8.49 22.16 7.20
N LEU A 455 -7.17 22.33 7.02
CA LEU A 455 -6.27 21.32 6.45
C LEU A 455 -5.74 20.30 7.49
N VAL A 456 -5.92 20.56 8.79
CA VAL A 456 -5.48 19.71 9.91
C VAL A 456 -6.63 18.93 10.56
N ALA A 457 -7.89 19.22 10.20
CA ALA A 457 -8.96 18.27 10.48
C ALA A 457 -8.54 16.92 9.85
N PRO A 458 -8.59 15.79 10.59
CA PRO A 458 -8.47 14.49 9.93
C PRO A 458 -9.47 14.56 8.80
N ALA A 459 -9.00 14.42 7.55
CA ALA A 459 -9.90 14.38 6.41
C ALA A 459 -11.04 13.47 6.85
N PRO A 460 -12.30 13.97 6.93
CA PRO A 460 -13.40 13.06 7.19
C PRO A 460 -13.20 11.98 6.15
N ARG A 461 -12.97 10.73 6.60
CA ARG A 461 -13.01 9.59 5.71
C ARG A 461 -14.28 9.82 4.90
N PRO A 462 -14.21 10.05 3.58
CA PRO A 462 -15.44 10.18 2.83
C PRO A 462 -16.17 8.88 3.11
N VAL A 463 -17.28 9.00 3.83
CA VAL A 463 -18.30 7.98 3.89
C VAL A 463 -18.48 7.56 2.45
N HIS A 464 -18.29 6.27 2.17
CA HIS A 464 -18.47 5.67 0.86
C HIS A 464 -19.71 6.27 0.19
N ALA A 465 -19.49 7.27 -0.67
CA ALA A 465 -20.42 7.62 -1.71
C ALA A 465 -20.09 6.62 -2.80
N ALA A 466 -20.87 5.54 -2.80
CA ALA A 466 -20.98 4.66 -3.94
C ALA A 466 -21.43 5.51 -5.13
N GLU A 467 -20.50 5.97 -5.95
CA GLU A 467 -20.78 6.36 -7.32
C GLU A 467 -19.74 5.73 -8.26
N ALA A 468 -20.29 4.82 -9.05
CA ALA A 468 -19.75 4.15 -10.21
C ALA A 468 -18.80 5.04 -11.05
N GLY A 469 -17.58 4.55 -11.29
CA GLY A 469 -16.79 5.00 -12.43
C GLY A 469 -15.28 5.13 -12.22
N THR A 470 -14.58 4.05 -11.88
CA THR A 470 -13.14 3.94 -12.16
C THR A 470 -12.80 2.59 -12.78
N ALA A 471 -12.38 2.64 -14.04
CA ALA A 471 -12.06 1.48 -14.86
C ALA A 471 -10.89 0.63 -14.30
N MET A 472 -11.11 -0.69 -14.31
CA MET A 472 -10.19 -1.83 -14.13
C MET A 472 -9.70 -2.25 -12.72
N SER A 473 -10.56 -2.23 -11.71
CA SER A 473 -10.32 -3.09 -10.54
C SER A 473 -11.62 -3.75 -10.07
N GLY A 474 -11.73 -5.06 -10.24
CA GLY A 474 -12.87 -5.89 -9.82
C GLY A 474 -13.04 -7.11 -10.73
N ALA A 475 -13.39 -8.27 -10.16
CA ALA A 475 -13.55 -9.50 -10.91
C ALA A 475 -14.59 -9.38 -12.03
N LEU A 476 -15.71 -8.68 -11.78
CA LEU A 476 -16.75 -8.43 -12.78
C LEU A 476 -16.22 -7.66 -14.01
N VAL A 477 -15.29 -6.72 -13.83
CA VAL A 477 -14.67 -5.98 -14.94
C VAL A 477 -13.75 -6.90 -15.74
N ARG A 478 -12.94 -7.73 -15.07
CA ARG A 478 -12.08 -8.71 -15.74
C ARG A 478 -12.89 -9.72 -16.54
N ILE A 479 -13.94 -10.29 -15.95
CA ILE A 479 -14.85 -11.24 -16.59
C ILE A 479 -15.50 -10.61 -17.84
N LYS A 480 -15.90 -9.33 -17.75
CA LYS A 480 -16.47 -8.60 -18.89
C LYS A 480 -15.47 -8.41 -20.04
N GLN A 481 -14.19 -8.22 -19.72
CA GLN A 481 -13.13 -8.02 -20.71
C GLN A 481 -12.61 -9.32 -21.31
N SER A 482 -12.45 -10.37 -20.49
CA SER A 482 -11.95 -11.67 -20.93
C SER A 482 -13.01 -12.50 -21.65
N GLY A 483 -14.30 -12.26 -21.35
CA GLY A 483 -15.38 -13.14 -21.78
C GLY A 483 -15.33 -14.52 -21.11
N ALA A 484 -14.54 -14.67 -20.03
CA ALA A 484 -14.37 -15.92 -19.31
C ALA A 484 -14.37 -15.69 -17.79
N MET A 485 -14.99 -16.60 -17.05
CA MET A 485 -15.03 -16.63 -15.60
C MET A 485 -14.35 -17.90 -15.09
N ASN A 486 -13.36 -17.76 -14.21
CA ASN A 486 -12.63 -18.89 -13.65
C ASN A 486 -13.16 -19.22 -12.25
N ILE A 487 -13.70 -20.42 -12.09
CA ILE A 487 -14.27 -20.90 -10.84
C ILE A 487 -13.31 -21.88 -10.18
N GLY A 488 -12.79 -21.51 -9.01
CA GLY A 488 -11.91 -22.35 -8.21
C GLY A 488 -12.69 -23.30 -7.32
N TYR A 489 -12.25 -24.56 -7.21
CA TYR A 489 -12.83 -25.51 -6.27
C TYR A 489 -11.78 -26.41 -5.63
N LEU A 490 -12.03 -26.80 -4.38
CA LEU A 490 -11.29 -27.84 -3.70
C LEU A 490 -11.94 -29.17 -4.06
N ASN A 491 -11.16 -30.11 -4.60
CA ASN A 491 -11.66 -31.46 -4.87
C ASN A 491 -11.85 -32.19 -3.53
N ALA A 492 -13.08 -32.12 -3.02
CA ALA A 492 -13.49 -32.68 -1.74
C ALA A 492 -14.28 -33.97 -1.96
N ALA A 493 -14.92 -34.47 -0.90
CA ALA A 493 -15.84 -35.59 -1.00
C ALA A 493 -17.23 -35.13 -1.43
N SER A 494 -17.95 -36.05 -2.08
CA SER A 494 -19.40 -35.93 -2.25
C SER A 494 -20.09 -35.67 -0.90
N PRO A 495 -21.11 -34.79 -0.84
CA PRO A 495 -21.86 -34.19 -1.96
C PRO A 495 -21.54 -32.70 -2.26
N PHE A 496 -20.37 -32.20 -1.85
CA PHE A 496 -20.03 -30.76 -1.89
C PHE A 496 -19.49 -30.27 -3.24
N VAL A 497 -18.21 -30.50 -3.54
CA VAL A 497 -17.63 -30.42 -4.90
C VAL A 497 -16.62 -31.54 -5.04
N TYR A 498 -16.75 -32.33 -6.10
CA TYR A 498 -15.81 -33.39 -6.44
C TYR A 498 -15.79 -33.58 -7.96
N ARG A 499 -14.74 -34.23 -8.47
CA ARG A 499 -14.69 -34.65 -9.88
C ARG A 499 -15.52 -35.92 -10.07
N ASP A 500 -16.44 -35.91 -11.02
CA ASP A 500 -17.12 -37.13 -11.47
C ASP A 500 -16.19 -38.01 -12.33
N ASN A 501 -16.70 -39.17 -12.76
CA ASN A 501 -15.96 -40.11 -13.59
C ASN A 501 -15.62 -39.56 -14.99
N GLU A 502 -16.28 -38.48 -15.42
CA GLU A 502 -16.04 -37.79 -16.69
C GLU A 502 -15.06 -36.62 -16.50
N GLY A 503 -14.64 -36.33 -15.27
CA GLY A 503 -13.69 -35.27 -14.92
C GLY A 503 -14.32 -33.90 -14.67
N HIS A 504 -15.65 -33.78 -14.68
CA HIS A 504 -16.38 -32.55 -14.43
C HIS A 504 -16.52 -32.25 -12.94
N ALA A 505 -16.46 -30.98 -12.56
CA ALA A 505 -16.70 -30.54 -11.19
C ALA A 505 -18.21 -30.54 -10.90
N VAL A 506 -18.67 -31.46 -10.05
CA VAL A 506 -20.08 -31.63 -9.70
C VAL A 506 -20.28 -31.59 -8.19
N GLY A 507 -21.49 -31.22 -7.75
CA GLY A 507 -21.86 -31.17 -6.34
C GLY A 507 -22.76 -29.99 -6.02
N TYR A 508 -23.13 -29.86 -4.74
CA TYR A 508 -23.96 -28.76 -4.26
C TYR A 508 -23.31 -27.38 -4.45
N LEU A 509 -22.06 -27.23 -4.02
CA LEU A 509 -21.33 -25.96 -4.10
C LEU A 509 -20.98 -25.62 -5.55
N ALA A 510 -20.73 -26.63 -6.40
CA ALA A 510 -20.54 -26.44 -7.83
C ALA A 510 -21.82 -25.90 -8.49
N GLY A 511 -22.99 -26.45 -8.12
CA GLY A 511 -24.29 -25.95 -8.58
C GLY A 511 -24.55 -24.50 -8.17
N LEU A 512 -24.19 -24.12 -6.94
CA LEU A 512 -24.30 -22.72 -6.47
C LEU A 512 -23.40 -21.76 -7.25
N CYS A 513 -22.13 -22.12 -7.43
CA CYS A 513 -21.19 -21.33 -8.22
C CYS A 513 -21.61 -21.22 -9.69
N GLN A 514 -22.21 -22.27 -10.25
CA GLN A 514 -22.75 -22.24 -11.61
C GLN A 514 -23.93 -21.26 -11.70
N SER A 515 -24.85 -21.26 -10.73
CA SER A 515 -25.93 -20.26 -10.67
C SER A 515 -25.39 -18.82 -10.58
N VAL A 516 -24.31 -18.60 -9.83
CA VAL A 516 -23.61 -17.30 -9.81
C VAL A 516 -23.07 -16.95 -11.19
N ALA A 517 -22.40 -17.87 -11.88
CA ALA A 517 -21.89 -17.64 -13.23
C ALA A 517 -23.00 -17.36 -14.26
N ASP A 518 -24.14 -18.04 -14.15
CA ASP A 518 -25.32 -17.80 -15.00
C ASP A 518 -25.94 -16.41 -14.72
N GLN A 519 -25.92 -15.98 -13.45
CA GLN A 519 -26.33 -14.63 -13.09
C GLN A 519 -25.34 -13.57 -13.59
N VAL A 520 -24.04 -13.85 -13.56
CA VAL A 520 -23.00 -12.98 -14.17
C VAL A 520 -23.23 -12.88 -15.69
N LYS A 521 -23.53 -14.01 -16.35
CA LYS A 521 -23.81 -14.08 -17.79
C LYS A 521 -24.96 -13.16 -18.20
N SER A 522 -26.07 -13.23 -17.47
CA SER A 522 -27.26 -12.40 -17.72
C SER A 522 -27.07 -10.95 -17.26
N GLY A 523 -26.48 -10.73 -16.07
CA GLY A 523 -26.29 -9.40 -15.48
C GLY A 523 -25.28 -8.52 -16.20
N LEU A 524 -24.24 -9.11 -16.83
CA LEU A 524 -23.26 -8.38 -17.63
C LEU A 524 -23.56 -8.37 -19.14
N GLY A 525 -24.62 -9.05 -19.59
CA GLY A 525 -25.00 -9.12 -21.01
C GLY A 525 -24.00 -9.91 -21.87
N LEU A 526 -23.45 -11.02 -21.35
CA LEU A 526 -22.41 -11.81 -22.00
C LEU A 526 -22.93 -13.21 -22.40
N PRO A 527 -23.74 -13.36 -23.46
CA PRO A 527 -24.36 -14.64 -23.80
C PRO A 527 -23.36 -15.75 -24.19
N ALA A 528 -22.11 -15.40 -24.51
CA ALA A 528 -21.03 -16.32 -24.84
C ALA A 528 -19.98 -16.49 -23.71
N LEU A 529 -20.32 -16.11 -22.46
CA LEU A 529 -19.40 -16.26 -21.33
C LEU A 529 -18.94 -17.71 -21.16
N THR A 530 -17.62 -17.92 -21.15
CA THR A 530 -17.01 -19.24 -20.92
C THR A 530 -16.72 -19.43 -19.43
N VAL A 531 -17.17 -20.54 -18.84
CA VAL A 531 -16.94 -20.85 -17.42
C VAL A 531 -15.88 -21.93 -17.31
N ASN A 532 -14.72 -21.60 -16.74
CA ASN A 532 -13.61 -22.54 -16.57
C ASN A 532 -13.55 -23.02 -15.11
N TRP A 533 -13.47 -24.33 -14.92
CA TRP A 533 -13.33 -24.93 -13.59
C TRP A 533 -11.86 -25.23 -13.29
N VAL A 534 -11.34 -24.62 -12.23
CA VAL A 534 -9.94 -24.72 -11.81
C VAL A 534 -9.87 -25.44 -10.47
N GLU A 535 -9.26 -26.62 -10.45
CA GLU A 535 -8.97 -27.31 -9.19
C GLU A 535 -7.83 -26.58 -8.46
N VAL A 536 -8.06 -26.24 -7.19
CA VAL A 536 -7.07 -25.63 -6.30
C VAL A 536 -6.81 -26.52 -5.10
N SER A 537 -5.59 -26.48 -4.58
CA SER A 537 -5.25 -27.16 -3.32
C SER A 537 -5.64 -26.29 -2.12
N ALA A 538 -5.72 -26.90 -0.94
CA ALA A 538 -5.96 -26.15 0.30
C ALA A 538 -4.92 -25.02 0.48
N ASP A 539 -3.64 -25.28 0.25
CA ASP A 539 -2.60 -24.27 0.45
C ASP A 539 -2.58 -23.18 -0.65
N ASP A 540 -3.10 -23.49 -1.85
CA ASP A 540 -3.09 -22.58 -3.00
C ASP A 540 -4.36 -21.72 -3.12
N ARG A 541 -5.49 -22.15 -2.54
CA ARG A 541 -6.81 -21.54 -2.78
C ARG A 541 -6.87 -20.02 -2.60
N TYR A 542 -6.25 -19.50 -1.54
CA TYR A 542 -6.23 -18.05 -1.29
C TYR A 542 -5.28 -17.30 -2.24
N ARG A 543 -4.18 -17.95 -2.60
CA ARG A 543 -3.22 -17.42 -3.56
C ARG A 543 -3.84 -17.35 -4.96
N ALA A 544 -4.57 -18.38 -5.37
CA ALA A 544 -5.26 -18.44 -6.66
C ALA A 544 -6.29 -17.29 -6.84
N LEU A 545 -7.03 -16.95 -5.78
CA LEU A 545 -7.94 -15.78 -5.79
C LEU A 545 -7.16 -14.46 -5.90
N ARG A 546 -6.07 -14.31 -5.13
CA ARG A 546 -5.26 -13.09 -5.10
C ARG A 546 -4.49 -12.85 -6.40
N GLU A 547 -4.01 -13.91 -7.04
CA GLU A 547 -3.33 -13.88 -8.33
C GLU A 547 -4.31 -13.84 -9.51
N HIS A 548 -5.63 -13.79 -9.25
CA HIS A 548 -6.68 -13.76 -10.26
C HIS A 548 -6.68 -14.96 -11.21
N ARG A 549 -6.13 -16.11 -10.78
CA ARG A 549 -6.28 -17.38 -11.49
C ARG A 549 -7.71 -17.91 -11.40
N ILE A 550 -8.40 -17.57 -10.31
CA ILE A 550 -9.82 -17.82 -10.09
C ILE A 550 -10.50 -16.52 -9.65
N ASP A 551 -11.76 -16.34 -10.05
CA ASP A 551 -12.58 -15.17 -9.71
C ASP A 551 -13.46 -15.43 -8.47
N ILE A 552 -13.86 -16.69 -8.26
CA ILE A 552 -14.60 -17.15 -7.08
C ILE A 552 -14.07 -18.51 -6.62
N LEU A 553 -14.08 -18.75 -5.31
CA LEU A 553 -13.78 -20.04 -4.68
C LEU A 553 -15.07 -20.70 -4.19
N CYS A 554 -15.36 -21.90 -4.70
CA CYS A 554 -16.55 -22.67 -4.39
C CYS A 554 -16.47 -23.38 -3.04
N GLY A 555 -16.74 -22.61 -2.00
CA GLY A 555 -16.85 -23.09 -0.63
C GLY A 555 -15.53 -23.16 0.10
N ASP A 556 -15.47 -22.47 1.22
CA ASP A 556 -14.38 -22.55 2.18
C ASP A 556 -14.95 -22.30 3.59
N PRO A 557 -14.42 -22.94 4.65
CA PRO A 557 -14.85 -22.69 6.01
C PRO A 557 -14.54 -21.26 6.42
N GLU A 558 -15.56 -20.53 6.83
CA GLU A 558 -15.41 -19.12 7.19
C GLU A 558 -14.74 -18.98 8.56
N THR A 559 -13.49 -18.51 8.54
CA THR A 559 -12.66 -18.33 9.75
C THR A 559 -12.06 -16.93 9.79
N LEU A 560 -11.77 -16.43 10.99
CA LEU A 560 -11.09 -15.13 11.17
C LEU A 560 -9.71 -15.10 10.48
N THR A 561 -9.03 -16.26 10.43
CA THR A 561 -7.76 -16.40 9.71
C THR A 561 -7.97 -16.31 8.20
N GLY A 562 -8.98 -16.97 7.64
CA GLY A 562 -9.32 -16.89 6.22
C GLY A 562 -9.71 -15.47 5.78
N ARG A 563 -10.45 -14.76 6.64
CA ARG A 563 -10.84 -13.35 6.42
C ARG A 563 -9.67 -12.37 6.31
N ARG A 564 -8.44 -12.77 6.70
CA ARG A 564 -7.21 -11.98 6.44
C ARG A 564 -6.77 -12.03 4.98
N PHE A 565 -7.19 -13.05 4.23
CA PHE A 565 -6.70 -13.32 2.88
C PHE A 565 -7.76 -13.18 1.80
N ILE A 566 -9.03 -13.44 2.12
CA ILE A 566 -10.17 -13.39 1.19
C ILE A 566 -11.40 -12.75 1.85
N SER A 567 -12.37 -12.34 1.04
CA SER A 567 -13.70 -11.94 1.53
C SER A 567 -14.67 -13.09 1.32
N TYR A 568 -15.58 -13.31 2.28
CA TYR A 568 -16.59 -14.36 2.21
C TYR A 568 -17.96 -13.78 1.85
N SER A 569 -18.71 -14.54 1.04
CA SER A 569 -20.11 -14.27 0.73
C SER A 569 -21.03 -14.56 1.94
N LEU A 570 -22.33 -14.38 1.75
CA LEU A 570 -23.35 -14.98 2.59
C LEU A 570 -23.09 -16.48 2.75
N PRO A 571 -23.29 -17.03 3.96
CA PRO A 571 -23.02 -18.43 4.23
C PRO A 571 -24.02 -19.28 3.45
N VAL A 572 -23.49 -20.24 2.69
CA VAL A 572 -24.29 -21.06 1.76
C VAL A 572 -24.67 -22.41 2.35
N TYR A 573 -24.04 -22.78 3.46
CA TYR A 573 -24.25 -24.08 4.08
C TYR A 573 -23.75 -24.11 5.54
N PRO A 574 -24.51 -24.67 6.51
CA PRO A 574 -24.08 -24.82 7.89
C PRO A 574 -23.17 -26.04 8.06
N GLY A 575 -21.86 -25.84 7.94
CA GLY A 575 -20.85 -26.90 8.11
C GLY A 575 -20.61 -27.29 9.57
N GLY A 576 -20.09 -28.50 9.78
CA GLY A 576 -19.69 -28.95 11.11
C GLY A 576 -19.37 -30.43 11.25
N VAL A 577 -18.58 -30.73 12.27
CA VAL A 577 -18.27 -32.11 12.62
C VAL A 577 -19.52 -32.81 13.15
N GLY A 578 -19.84 -33.96 12.55
CA GLY A 578 -20.83 -34.93 13.01
C GLY A 578 -20.17 -36.24 13.47
N ALA A 579 -20.99 -37.13 13.99
CA ALA A 579 -20.57 -38.47 14.43
C ALA A 579 -21.43 -39.55 13.79
N LEU A 580 -20.77 -40.52 13.17
CA LEU A 580 -21.37 -41.75 12.64
C LEU A 580 -21.06 -42.91 13.59
N MET A 581 -22.07 -43.73 13.87
CA MET A 581 -21.91 -44.96 14.64
C MET A 581 -22.89 -46.03 14.18
N ARG A 582 -22.81 -47.23 14.76
CA ARG A 582 -23.77 -48.30 14.47
C ARG A 582 -25.12 -48.06 15.15
N ALA A 583 -26.19 -48.50 14.48
CA ALA A 583 -27.55 -48.38 14.99
C ALA A 583 -27.79 -49.16 16.30
N ASP A 584 -26.98 -50.18 16.61
CA ASP A 584 -27.00 -50.94 17.87
C ASP A 584 -25.97 -50.45 18.91
N ALA A 585 -25.33 -49.28 18.71
CA ALA A 585 -24.38 -48.72 19.67
C ALA A 585 -25.02 -48.52 21.06
N SER A 586 -24.21 -48.61 22.12
CA SER A 586 -24.70 -48.60 23.50
C SER A 586 -25.52 -47.33 23.79
N PRO A 587 -26.65 -47.43 24.51
CA PRO A 587 -27.49 -46.27 24.80
C PRO A 587 -26.72 -45.13 25.48
N GLY A 588 -25.78 -45.45 26.38
CA GLY A 588 -24.95 -44.46 27.06
C GLY A 588 -24.00 -43.70 26.12
N LEU A 589 -23.41 -44.37 25.11
CA LEU A 589 -22.57 -43.69 24.12
C LEU A 589 -23.39 -42.75 23.24
N LYS A 590 -24.57 -43.21 22.80
CA LYS A 590 -25.51 -42.40 22.02
C LYS A 590 -25.97 -41.17 22.79
N GLU A 591 -26.32 -41.33 24.07
CA GLU A 591 -26.80 -40.25 24.94
C GLU A 591 -25.73 -39.17 25.13
N ILE A 592 -24.51 -39.56 25.49
CA ILE A 592 -23.38 -38.63 25.69
C ILE A 592 -23.07 -37.85 24.42
N LEU A 593 -22.97 -38.54 23.28
CA LEU A 593 -22.59 -37.90 22.02
C LEU A 593 -23.74 -37.11 21.39
N SER A 594 -25.00 -37.49 21.62
CA SER A 594 -26.17 -36.73 21.16
C SER A 594 -26.41 -35.46 21.98
N GLY A 595 -25.83 -35.37 23.19
CA GLY A 595 -26.05 -34.23 24.09
C GLY A 595 -27.40 -34.25 24.80
N ASP A 596 -28.12 -35.37 24.72
CA ASP A 596 -29.42 -35.57 25.35
C ASP A 596 -29.22 -36.16 26.75
N THR A 597 -28.52 -35.44 27.62
CA THR A 597 -28.35 -35.87 29.01
C THR A 597 -29.68 -35.66 29.75
N GLN A 598 -30.46 -36.73 29.91
CA GLN A 598 -31.69 -36.66 30.68
C GLN A 598 -31.40 -36.24 32.12
N ALA A 599 -32.05 -35.17 32.59
CA ALA A 599 -31.86 -34.55 33.92
C ALA A 599 -32.21 -35.45 35.13
N HIS A 600 -32.50 -36.74 34.93
CA HIS A 600 -33.06 -37.63 35.94
C HIS A 600 -32.24 -38.89 36.24
N ARG A 601 -30.96 -38.96 35.85
CA ARG A 601 -30.09 -40.09 36.25
C ARG A 601 -29.26 -39.76 37.49
N PRO A 602 -29.25 -40.64 38.52
CA PRO A 602 -28.35 -40.50 39.65
C PRO A 602 -26.88 -40.56 39.20
N ILE A 603 -26.07 -39.64 39.71
CA ILE A 603 -24.67 -39.33 39.33
C ILE A 603 -23.69 -40.51 39.59
N TRP A 604 -24.13 -41.60 40.24
CA TRP A 604 -23.30 -42.75 40.63
C TRP A 604 -23.05 -43.80 39.52
N ARG A 605 -23.52 -43.60 38.28
CA ARG A 605 -23.13 -44.42 37.13
C ARG A 605 -22.00 -43.70 36.36
N ALA A 606 -20.89 -44.40 36.12
CA ALA A 606 -19.64 -44.00 35.46
C ALA A 606 -19.61 -42.62 34.78
N SER A 607 -18.59 -41.81 35.09
CA SER A 607 -18.43 -40.48 34.49
C SER A 607 -18.42 -40.58 32.95
N PRO A 608 -18.94 -39.56 32.22
CA PRO A 608 -18.92 -39.56 30.75
C PRO A 608 -17.53 -39.85 30.16
N ALA A 609 -16.47 -39.35 30.82
CA ALA A 609 -15.08 -39.63 30.45
C ALA A 609 -14.73 -41.13 30.56
N GLN A 610 -15.17 -41.82 31.62
CA GLN A 610 -14.92 -43.25 31.80
C GLN A 610 -15.59 -44.09 30.71
N LEU A 611 -16.80 -43.71 30.26
CA LEU A 611 -17.46 -44.37 29.15
C LEU A 611 -16.73 -44.12 27.83
N LEU A 612 -16.36 -42.86 27.54
CA LEU A 612 -15.67 -42.49 26.31
C LEU A 612 -14.26 -43.11 26.20
N ASN A 613 -13.54 -43.26 27.32
CA ASN A 613 -12.20 -43.85 27.36
C ASN A 613 -12.16 -45.33 26.94
N THR A 614 -13.29 -46.04 27.03
CA THR A 614 -13.40 -47.43 26.55
C THR A 614 -13.69 -47.54 25.06
N GLN A 615 -13.93 -46.42 24.38
CA GLN A 615 -14.30 -46.39 22.96
C GLN A 615 -13.08 -46.21 22.06
N THR A 616 -13.25 -46.56 20.79
CA THR A 616 -12.32 -46.29 19.71
C THR A 616 -12.95 -45.33 18.71
N PHE A 617 -12.31 -44.19 18.47
CA PHE A 617 -12.76 -43.18 17.53
C PHE A 617 -11.94 -43.24 16.24
N SER A 618 -12.53 -42.85 15.12
CA SER A 618 -11.83 -42.67 13.86
C SER A 618 -12.12 -41.31 13.22
N THR A 619 -11.18 -40.82 12.42
CA THR A 619 -11.28 -39.57 11.64
C THR A 619 -10.35 -39.66 10.43
N VAL A 620 -10.64 -38.91 9.37
CA VAL A 620 -9.77 -38.85 8.19
C VAL A 620 -8.50 -38.07 8.52
N LYS A 621 -7.34 -38.58 8.11
CA LYS A 621 -6.02 -37.94 8.29
C LYS A 621 -5.95 -36.58 7.59
N ASP A 622 -5.15 -35.68 8.14
CA ASP A 622 -4.83 -34.34 7.62
C ASP A 622 -6.06 -33.42 7.44
N THR A 623 -7.14 -33.68 8.18
CA THR A 623 -8.38 -32.88 8.13
C THR A 623 -8.54 -31.94 9.34
N PRO A 624 -9.33 -30.87 9.22
CA PRO A 624 -9.73 -30.06 10.38
C PRO A 624 -10.40 -30.88 11.49
N THR A 625 -11.15 -31.93 11.12
CA THR A 625 -11.80 -32.84 12.07
C THR A 625 -10.80 -33.61 12.92
N GLN A 626 -9.66 -34.03 12.34
CA GLN A 626 -8.59 -34.69 13.11
C GLN A 626 -8.02 -33.77 14.19
N ARG A 627 -7.73 -32.51 13.84
CA ARG A 627 -7.23 -31.51 14.79
C ARG A 627 -8.25 -31.24 15.88
N TRP A 628 -9.51 -31.00 15.50
CA TRP A 628 -10.61 -30.81 16.45
C TRP A 628 -10.75 -32.00 17.41
N LEU A 629 -10.71 -33.24 16.91
CA LEU A 629 -10.84 -34.43 17.74
C LEU A 629 -9.66 -34.53 18.72
N ALA A 630 -8.43 -34.30 18.27
CA ALA A 630 -7.25 -34.28 19.13
C ALA A 630 -7.34 -33.21 20.22
N ASP A 631 -7.79 -32.00 19.89
CA ASP A 631 -7.99 -30.91 20.86
C ASP A 631 -9.03 -31.28 21.92
N ARG A 632 -10.14 -31.93 21.52
CA ARG A 632 -11.18 -32.40 22.46
C ARG A 632 -10.72 -33.55 23.33
N MET A 633 -9.94 -34.47 22.78
CA MET A 633 -9.32 -35.55 23.55
C MET A 633 -8.41 -34.98 24.65
N ASN A 634 -7.58 -33.99 24.32
CA ASN A 634 -6.71 -33.32 25.28
C ASN A 634 -7.50 -32.49 26.31
N GLN A 635 -8.47 -31.70 25.86
CA GLN A 635 -9.26 -30.84 26.72
C GLN A 635 -10.04 -31.61 27.80
N PHE A 636 -10.57 -32.78 27.45
CA PHE A 636 -11.35 -33.62 28.35
C PHE A 636 -10.52 -34.75 28.99
N GLU A 637 -9.20 -34.74 28.80
CA GLU A 637 -8.25 -35.75 29.32
C GLU A 637 -8.68 -37.20 29.00
N LEU A 638 -9.18 -37.40 27.77
CA LEU A 638 -9.66 -38.70 27.32
C LEU A 638 -8.49 -39.57 26.86
N THR A 639 -8.51 -40.85 27.25
CA THR A 639 -7.52 -41.87 26.88
C THR A 639 -8.04 -42.84 25.81
N ALA A 640 -9.20 -42.55 25.23
CA ALA A 640 -9.81 -43.32 24.15
C ALA A 640 -8.85 -43.48 22.95
N ARG A 641 -8.91 -44.63 22.26
CA ARG A 641 -8.04 -44.89 21.10
C ARG A 641 -8.55 -44.13 19.88
N VAL A 642 -7.68 -43.39 19.19
CA VAL A 642 -8.01 -42.71 17.92
C VAL A 642 -7.30 -43.40 16.74
N VAL A 643 -8.04 -43.70 15.67
CA VAL A 643 -7.55 -44.34 14.45
C VAL A 643 -7.72 -43.37 13.28
N ASN A 644 -6.61 -42.98 12.64
CA ASN A 644 -6.66 -42.15 11.44
C ASN A 644 -6.87 -43.01 10.20
N VAL A 645 -7.89 -42.69 9.40
CA VAL A 645 -8.21 -43.39 8.14
C VAL A 645 -7.80 -42.54 6.93
N SER A 646 -7.63 -43.19 5.78
CA SER A 646 -7.22 -42.53 4.53
C SER A 646 -8.39 -42.01 3.70
N SER A 647 -9.61 -42.55 3.89
CA SER A 647 -10.82 -42.10 3.19
C SER A 647 -12.07 -42.19 4.06
N PHE A 648 -13.16 -41.54 3.62
CA PHE A 648 -14.46 -41.61 4.30
C PHE A 648 -15.06 -43.02 4.26
N GLU A 649 -14.93 -43.71 3.13
CA GLU A 649 -15.40 -45.08 2.92
C GLU A 649 -14.69 -46.05 3.86
N GLU A 650 -13.38 -45.88 4.06
CA GLU A 650 -12.62 -46.66 5.03
C GLU A 650 -13.14 -46.43 6.45
N GLY A 651 -13.40 -45.17 6.84
CA GLY A 651 -13.97 -44.82 8.14
C GLY A 651 -15.34 -45.46 8.40
N VAL A 652 -16.25 -45.38 7.41
CA VAL A 652 -17.56 -46.04 7.47
C VAL A 652 -17.41 -47.55 7.60
N ARG A 653 -16.51 -48.17 6.83
CA ARG A 653 -16.24 -49.61 6.87
C ARG A 653 -15.70 -50.05 8.23
N LEU A 654 -14.78 -49.30 8.85
CA LEU A 654 -14.27 -49.62 10.18
C LEU A 654 -15.36 -49.58 11.27
N VAL A 655 -16.33 -48.68 11.14
CA VAL A 655 -17.50 -48.64 12.02
C VAL A 655 -18.37 -49.88 11.82
N LEU A 656 -18.70 -50.24 10.57
CA LEU A 656 -19.47 -51.44 10.24
C LEU A 656 -18.80 -52.73 10.74
N ASP A 657 -17.49 -52.86 10.54
CA ASP A 657 -16.65 -53.99 10.96
C ASP A 657 -16.43 -54.05 12.49
N ARG A 658 -17.00 -53.12 13.26
CA ARG A 658 -16.81 -52.97 14.72
C ARG A 658 -15.35 -52.75 15.13
N LYS A 659 -14.49 -52.26 14.23
CA LYS A 659 -13.09 -51.91 14.51
C LYS A 659 -12.97 -50.55 15.20
N THR A 660 -13.91 -49.64 14.91
CA THR A 660 -14.08 -48.35 15.60
C THR A 660 -15.53 -48.18 16.03
N ASN A 661 -15.76 -47.54 17.18
CA ASN A 661 -17.11 -47.30 17.70
C ASN A 661 -17.78 -46.08 17.07
N VAL A 662 -17.00 -45.04 16.78
CA VAL A 662 -17.50 -43.77 16.22
C VAL A 662 -16.54 -43.27 15.14
N PHE A 663 -17.09 -42.75 14.04
CA PHE A 663 -16.35 -42.04 13.00
C PHE A 663 -16.77 -40.57 12.98
N PHE A 664 -15.82 -39.67 13.18
CA PHE A 664 -16.02 -38.22 13.13
C PHE A 664 -15.59 -37.67 11.78
N ALA A 665 -16.48 -36.89 11.17
CA ALA A 665 -16.29 -36.26 9.87
C ALA A 665 -17.33 -35.14 9.67
N GLU A 666 -17.27 -34.42 8.55
CA GLU A 666 -18.31 -33.47 8.17
C GLU A 666 -19.68 -34.18 8.08
N ARG A 667 -20.68 -33.65 8.80
CA ARG A 667 -21.95 -34.35 9.05
C ARG A 667 -22.66 -34.75 7.76
N GLN A 668 -22.64 -33.92 6.73
CA GLN A 668 -23.35 -34.25 5.48
C GLN A 668 -22.61 -35.22 4.59
N VAL A 669 -21.28 -35.26 4.66
CA VAL A 669 -20.51 -36.34 4.03
C VAL A 669 -20.90 -37.66 4.68
N LEU A 670 -21.04 -37.69 6.02
CA LEU A 670 -21.51 -38.88 6.73
C LEU A 670 -22.94 -39.28 6.33
N GLN A 671 -23.87 -38.33 6.21
CA GLN A 671 -25.24 -38.62 5.79
C GLN A 671 -25.30 -39.15 4.36
N ASP A 672 -24.56 -38.55 3.42
CA ASP A 672 -24.45 -39.02 2.03
C ASP A 672 -23.83 -40.42 1.97
N ALA A 673 -22.75 -40.66 2.73
CA ALA A 673 -22.10 -41.96 2.81
C ALA A 673 -23.03 -43.06 3.36
N VAL A 674 -23.84 -42.76 4.39
CA VAL A 674 -24.84 -43.71 4.91
C VAL A 674 -25.93 -43.99 3.89
N LYS A 675 -26.44 -42.96 3.20
CA LYS A 675 -27.48 -43.12 2.16
C LYS A 675 -27.01 -44.00 0.99
N ARG A 676 -25.73 -43.95 0.64
CA ARG A 676 -25.14 -44.76 -0.43
C ARG A 676 -24.73 -46.15 0.02
N SER A 677 -24.59 -46.38 1.32
CA SER A 677 -24.15 -47.66 1.85
C SER A 677 -25.27 -48.69 1.75
N PRO A 678 -24.98 -49.93 1.30
CA PRO A 678 -25.96 -51.02 1.30
C PRO A 678 -26.38 -51.45 2.73
N ALA A 679 -25.67 -50.98 3.76
CA ALA A 679 -25.96 -51.24 5.17
C ALA A 679 -26.50 -49.99 5.89
N SER A 680 -27.29 -49.15 5.21
CA SER A 680 -27.84 -47.91 5.75
C SER A 680 -28.57 -48.09 7.08
N ASP A 681 -29.33 -49.18 7.23
CA ASP A 681 -30.13 -49.48 8.43
C ASP A 681 -29.26 -49.84 9.65
N ALA A 682 -28.01 -50.25 9.42
CA ALA A 682 -27.07 -50.60 10.47
C ALA A 682 -26.28 -49.40 11.01
N LEU A 683 -26.46 -48.21 10.43
CA LEU A 683 -25.70 -47.01 10.72
C LEU A 683 -26.61 -45.85 11.15
N ILE A 684 -26.10 -44.99 12.01
CA ILE A 684 -26.78 -43.77 12.44
C ILE A 684 -25.79 -42.61 12.47
N VAL A 685 -26.17 -41.49 11.85
CA VAL A 685 -25.50 -40.20 12.01
C VAL A 685 -26.25 -39.42 13.07
N LEU A 686 -25.54 -38.95 14.10
CA LEU A 686 -26.18 -38.18 15.16
C LEU A 686 -26.71 -36.84 14.62
N GLN A 687 -27.80 -36.37 15.21
CA GLN A 687 -28.37 -35.06 14.87
C GLN A 687 -27.49 -33.91 15.34
N ARG A 688 -26.76 -34.09 16.44
CA ARG A 688 -25.87 -33.08 17.01
C ARG A 688 -24.70 -32.76 16.07
N ARG A 689 -24.46 -31.46 15.87
CA ARG A 689 -23.21 -30.92 15.31
C ARG A 689 -22.29 -30.53 16.46
N PHE A 690 -21.03 -30.92 16.38
CA PHE A 690 -20.03 -30.63 17.43
C PHE A 690 -19.28 -29.32 17.20
N THR A 691 -19.35 -28.78 15.99
CA THR A 691 -18.82 -27.48 15.61
C THR A 691 -19.82 -26.78 14.71
N ASP A 692 -19.87 -25.45 14.79
CA ASP A 692 -20.64 -24.60 13.90
C ASP A 692 -19.70 -23.71 13.11
N VAL A 693 -19.29 -24.18 11.93
CA VAL A 693 -18.43 -23.40 11.03
C VAL A 693 -19.16 -23.25 9.70
N PRO A 694 -19.69 -22.06 9.38
CA PRO A 694 -20.39 -21.86 8.13
C PRO A 694 -19.42 -22.02 6.95
N ILE A 695 -19.94 -22.58 5.87
CA ILE A 695 -19.25 -22.62 4.58
C ILE A 695 -19.80 -21.48 3.73
N SER A 696 -18.90 -20.68 3.17
CA SER A 696 -19.21 -19.49 2.37
C SER A 696 -18.42 -19.53 1.07
N LEU A 697 -18.85 -18.80 0.04
CA LEU A 697 -18.08 -18.65 -1.19
C LEU A 697 -16.99 -17.61 -0.96
N GLY A 698 -15.78 -17.86 -1.48
CA GLY A 698 -14.66 -16.94 -1.36
C GLY A 698 -14.54 -16.05 -2.58
N VAL A 699 -14.32 -14.75 -2.37
CA VAL A 699 -13.97 -13.80 -3.42
C VAL A 699 -12.66 -13.10 -3.07
N ALA A 700 -12.04 -12.45 -4.06
CA ALA A 700 -10.83 -11.67 -3.84
C ALA A 700 -11.03 -10.66 -2.71
N ARG A 701 -9.99 -10.48 -1.89
CA ARG A 701 -10.04 -9.54 -0.78
C ARG A 701 -10.24 -8.12 -1.31
N ASP A 702 -11.10 -7.37 -0.65
CA ASP A 702 -11.48 -5.99 -0.98
C ASP A 702 -12.19 -5.81 -2.35
N ASP A 703 -12.67 -6.91 -2.97
CA ASP A 703 -13.54 -6.89 -4.15
C ASP A 703 -15.03 -6.89 -3.74
N GLU A 704 -15.47 -5.79 -3.14
CA GLU A 704 -16.83 -5.67 -2.59
C GLU A 704 -17.91 -5.65 -3.69
N ASP A 705 -17.59 -5.25 -4.92
CA ASP A 705 -18.54 -5.30 -6.04
C ASP A 705 -18.84 -6.76 -6.44
N MET A 706 -17.81 -7.59 -6.58
CA MET A 706 -18.00 -9.02 -6.83
C MET A 706 -18.70 -9.68 -5.65
N ARG A 707 -18.31 -9.34 -4.42
CA ARG A 707 -18.95 -9.87 -3.21
C ARG A 707 -20.43 -9.53 -3.15
N PHE A 708 -20.79 -8.26 -3.33
CA PHE A 708 -22.16 -7.79 -3.35
C PHE A 708 -22.96 -8.49 -4.45
N PHE A 709 -22.38 -8.69 -5.63
CA PHE A 709 -23.03 -9.42 -6.72
C PHE A 709 -23.34 -10.88 -6.34
N VAL A 710 -22.36 -11.57 -5.74
CA VAL A 710 -22.54 -12.94 -5.23
C VAL A 710 -23.60 -12.97 -4.14
N ASP A 711 -23.52 -12.07 -3.16
CA ASP A 711 -24.46 -12.00 -2.04
C ASP A 711 -25.89 -11.72 -2.48
N ARG A 712 -26.09 -10.80 -3.43
CA ARG A 712 -27.40 -10.52 -4.02
C ARG A 712 -27.95 -11.77 -4.71
N THR A 713 -27.12 -12.45 -5.51
CA THR A 713 -27.52 -13.67 -6.21
C THR A 713 -27.94 -14.78 -5.24
N LEU A 714 -27.13 -15.00 -4.19
CA LEU A 714 -27.42 -15.98 -3.15
C LEU A 714 -28.69 -15.60 -2.37
N SER A 715 -28.85 -14.34 -1.98
CA SER A 715 -30.02 -13.87 -1.24
C SER A 715 -31.31 -14.05 -2.04
N GLN A 716 -31.33 -13.69 -3.32
CA GLN A 716 -32.48 -13.91 -4.21
C GLN A 716 -32.80 -15.41 -4.39
N MET A 717 -31.77 -16.25 -4.54
CA MET A 717 -31.91 -17.69 -4.66
C MET A 717 -32.45 -18.35 -3.37
N PHE A 718 -32.06 -17.82 -2.20
CA PHE A 718 -32.53 -18.28 -0.90
C PHE A 718 -33.97 -17.82 -0.64
N ALA A 719 -34.29 -16.56 -0.95
CA ALA A 719 -35.62 -15.98 -0.78
C ALA A 719 -36.67 -16.62 -1.69
N SER A 720 -36.32 -16.93 -2.95
CA SER A 720 -37.20 -17.60 -3.92
C SER A 720 -37.38 -19.10 -3.66
N GLY A 721 -36.57 -19.69 -2.78
CA GLY A 721 -36.57 -21.13 -2.52
C GLY A 721 -35.91 -21.97 -3.62
N GLN A 722 -35.28 -21.35 -4.63
CA GLN A 722 -34.60 -22.04 -5.73
C GLN A 722 -33.46 -22.95 -5.22
N TYR A 723 -32.84 -22.60 -4.07
CA TYR A 723 -31.86 -23.45 -3.41
C TYR A 723 -32.36 -24.84 -3.06
N ARG A 724 -33.67 -25.02 -2.81
CA ARG A 724 -34.25 -26.30 -2.37
C ARG A 724 -34.04 -27.39 -3.41
N GLY A 725 -34.15 -27.08 -4.70
CA GLY A 725 -33.92 -28.08 -5.76
C GLY A 725 -32.49 -28.61 -5.74
N LEU A 726 -31.51 -27.71 -5.63
CA LEU A 726 -30.10 -28.08 -5.52
C LEU A 726 -29.81 -28.81 -4.21
N TYR A 727 -30.38 -28.36 -3.10
CA TYR A 727 -30.21 -29.00 -1.80
C TYR A 727 -30.80 -30.41 -1.78
N VAL A 728 -32.03 -30.61 -2.25
CA VAL A 728 -32.70 -31.91 -2.30
C VAL A 728 -31.94 -32.91 -3.16
N LYS A 729 -31.41 -32.45 -4.31
CA LYS A 729 -30.60 -33.29 -5.21
C LYS A 729 -29.38 -33.89 -4.51
N TRP A 730 -28.71 -33.13 -3.65
CA TRP A 730 -27.41 -33.50 -3.08
C TRP A 730 -27.47 -33.97 -1.62
N PHE A 731 -28.40 -33.44 -0.83
CA PHE A 731 -28.53 -33.71 0.60
C PHE A 731 -29.89 -34.34 0.98
N GLY A 732 -30.90 -34.31 0.11
CA GLY A 732 -32.28 -34.71 0.42
C GLY A 732 -33.11 -33.58 1.05
N GLU A 733 -34.28 -33.90 1.61
CA GLU A 733 -35.17 -32.87 2.18
C GLU A 733 -34.50 -32.10 3.33
N PRO A 734 -34.48 -30.75 3.28
CA PRO A 734 -33.90 -29.95 4.35
C PRO A 734 -34.75 -30.06 5.62
N ASP A 735 -34.09 -30.27 6.76
CA ASP A 735 -34.70 -30.21 8.08
C ASP A 735 -35.08 -28.77 8.46
N GLN A 736 -35.80 -28.60 9.58
CA GLN A 736 -36.26 -27.29 10.01
C GLN A 736 -35.10 -26.34 10.36
N GLU A 737 -34.00 -26.88 10.88
CA GLU A 737 -32.80 -26.11 11.20
C GLU A 737 -32.16 -25.53 9.92
N THR A 738 -32.03 -26.36 8.88
CA THR A 738 -31.54 -25.96 7.57
C THR A 738 -32.45 -24.92 6.92
N LYS A 739 -33.78 -25.09 6.99
CA LYS A 739 -34.74 -24.09 6.49
C LYS A 739 -34.59 -22.75 7.22
N ASN A 740 -34.41 -22.79 8.54
CA ASN A 740 -34.19 -21.59 9.34
C ASN A 740 -32.86 -20.91 9.00
N PHE A 741 -31.79 -21.68 8.75
CA PHE A 741 -30.49 -21.15 8.32
C PHE A 741 -30.62 -20.30 7.06
N TYR A 742 -31.22 -20.84 5.98
CA TYR A 742 -31.38 -20.06 4.74
C TYR A 742 -32.28 -18.85 4.93
N ARG A 743 -33.35 -18.96 5.73
CA ARG A 743 -34.22 -17.82 6.06
C ARG A 743 -33.46 -16.70 6.79
N LEU A 744 -32.51 -17.04 7.67
CA LEU A 744 -31.69 -16.06 8.40
C LEU A 744 -30.52 -15.51 7.57
N ALA A 745 -30.07 -16.26 6.56
CA ALA A 745 -29.01 -15.84 5.65
C ALA A 745 -29.49 -14.84 4.58
N VAL A 746 -30.80 -14.78 4.30
CA VAL A 746 -31.39 -13.82 3.35
C VAL A 746 -31.25 -12.39 3.86
N LEU A 747 -30.70 -11.53 3.00
CA LEU A 747 -30.70 -10.08 3.17
C LEU A 747 -31.74 -9.43 2.25
N PRO A 748 -32.54 -8.46 2.73
CA PRO A 748 -33.46 -7.70 1.88
C PRO A 748 -32.68 -6.81 0.90
N GLU A 749 -33.28 -6.55 -0.27
CA GLU A 749 -32.74 -5.60 -1.26
C GLU A 749 -32.90 -4.14 -0.83
#